data_AF-A0A0N1A828-F1
#
_entry.id   AF-A0A0N1A828-F1
#
_cell.length_a   1.000
_cell.length_b   1.000
_cell.length_c   1.000
_cell.angle_alpha   90.00
_cell.angle_beta   90.00
_cell.angle_gamma   90.00
#
_symmetry.space_group_name_H-M   'P 1'
#
loop_
_entity.id
_entity.type
_entity.pdbx_description
1 polymer ?
#
loop_
_entity_poly.entity_id
_entity_poly.type
_entity_poly.pdbx_seq_one_letter_code
_entity_poly.pdbx_strand_id
1 'polypeptide(L)'
;MKVSGQRVFKALVVAMAAATAMGVQAAGAKSAVATASAKAQHWSASSGTVGVRWNRDLAADLGLTLGAAQARHARIGADDHEFFDLQSAGSLDFNVRSGNLDAFVGGSLQAAGGYAIDSRAGGRIDLTNFRLVPRVGAPVPTLDVMGADGKAWFYLDRVMYELIDGNQRLALRTMDLRISPELAQRIGHPEVADWAIADVMVTANVLRQGPLPAPRGAPKWHGTPVPGVPGQTYQADLFMTTFSMQYSRCQGCTGAGGNGLTVFTPSSTLRNSLNNGSFVATVPGDPLGTSTALYAADIPWYEKFTGPFAPYNNDQHPYLIWNMYRYNADGSIDQIGRSGVKHAFLTLNTSCLDNPGNSHILGLGCADVYSVGNNDSNNSLGPRGEIIAASNVWGRCGSIYDTNCDGFANSTPNGSYDQRLTVRESQFSGAAHAGATYRFESWYLARQDINILNSMASASASFSRPSTVWVVNNTNNQYRLGPAIDRWVDPTAPGANASSVMLTTAEGSVKVAMKAISLGGGLWRYHYAVMNLDFARAQTEGAEPNLRVLRNLGFDNFTVPVGASTVTDLVFSDGDLDGSNDWVANIRDGRLTWTAATRGNALNWGTMFRFSFTTNQAPSSSAVTMHIAADNTRDVLRANGVLAPAALPRPAATASR
;
A
#
# COMPACT_ATOMS: atom_id res chain seq x y z
N MET A 1 -62.26 -30.80 -20.48
CA MET A 1 -63.40 -30.56 -19.57
C MET A 1 -62.87 -29.86 -18.32
N LYS A 2 -63.39 -28.66 -18.03
CA LYS A 2 -63.15 -27.89 -16.80
C LYS A 2 -63.87 -28.53 -15.60
N VAL A 3 -63.40 -28.18 -14.40
CA VAL A 3 -64.12 -27.84 -13.13
C VAL A 3 -63.13 -28.17 -11.99
N SER A 4 -62.41 -27.20 -11.39
CA SER A 4 -62.81 -26.27 -10.31
C SER A 4 -63.07 -26.93 -8.95
N GLY A 5 -62.33 -26.48 -7.91
CA GLY A 5 -62.67 -26.73 -6.50
C GLY A 5 -61.64 -26.18 -5.50
N GLN A 6 -61.86 -24.96 -5.00
CA GLN A 6 -61.18 -24.37 -3.84
C GLN A 6 -61.48 -25.12 -2.53
N ARG A 7 -60.54 -25.14 -1.57
CA ARG A 7 -60.83 -25.06 -0.12
C ARG A 7 -59.74 -24.33 0.65
N VAL A 8 -60.18 -23.49 1.59
CA VAL A 8 -59.42 -22.69 2.56
C VAL A 8 -59.68 -23.26 3.98
N PHE A 9 -58.76 -22.95 4.91
CA PHE A 9 -58.83 -22.97 6.39
C PHE A 9 -58.49 -24.27 7.13
N LYS A 10 -57.38 -24.29 7.90
CA LYS A 10 -57.31 -23.83 9.31
C LYS A 10 -55.88 -23.92 9.88
N ALA A 11 -55.61 -23.04 10.85
CA ALA A 11 -54.38 -22.84 11.59
C ALA A 11 -54.01 -24.00 12.53
N LEU A 12 -52.72 -24.14 12.84
CA LEU A 12 -52.26 -24.78 14.07
C LEU A 12 -51.04 -24.04 14.65
N VAL A 13 -51.16 -23.69 15.92
CA VAL A 13 -50.16 -23.11 16.82
C VAL A 13 -49.09 -24.17 17.14
N VAL A 14 -47.81 -23.78 17.17
CA VAL A 14 -46.75 -24.59 17.81
C VAL A 14 -45.94 -23.70 18.74
N ALA A 15 -45.94 -24.10 20.01
CA ALA A 15 -45.17 -23.52 21.10
C ALA A 15 -43.80 -24.21 21.25
N MET A 16 -42.89 -23.48 21.90
CA MET A 16 -41.49 -23.80 22.17
C MET A 16 -41.22 -25.14 22.87
N ALA A 17 -40.07 -25.75 22.55
CA ALA A 17 -39.30 -26.57 23.47
C ALA A 17 -37.80 -26.33 23.25
N ALA A 18 -37.10 -25.96 24.33
CA ALA A 18 -35.67 -25.73 24.40
C ALA A 18 -34.90 -27.07 24.43
N ALA A 19 -33.78 -27.16 23.71
CA ALA A 19 -32.84 -28.27 23.78
C ALA A 19 -31.48 -27.77 24.26
N THR A 20 -31.11 -28.20 25.46
CA THR A 20 -29.78 -28.07 26.07
C THR A 20 -28.81 -29.06 25.45
N ALA A 21 -27.72 -28.58 24.85
CA ALA A 21 -26.57 -29.40 24.47
C ALA A 21 -25.47 -29.25 25.53
N MET A 22 -25.15 -30.35 26.23
CA MET A 22 -24.05 -30.45 27.17
C MET A 22 -22.72 -30.51 26.42
N GLY A 23 -21.85 -29.53 26.68
CA GLY A 23 -20.46 -29.51 26.21
C GLY A 23 -19.57 -30.40 27.08
N VAL A 24 -18.78 -31.26 26.43
CA VAL A 24 -17.69 -32.02 27.06
C VAL A 24 -16.52 -31.06 27.32
N GLN A 25 -16.17 -30.87 28.59
CA GLN A 25 -15.01 -30.09 29.02
C GLN A 25 -13.72 -30.84 28.70
N ALA A 26 -12.90 -30.28 27.80
CA ALA A 26 -11.49 -30.63 27.70
C ALA A 26 -10.72 -29.80 28.74
N ALA A 27 -10.39 -30.42 29.87
CA ALA A 27 -9.49 -29.87 30.87
C ALA A 27 -8.04 -29.88 30.32
N GLY A 28 -7.40 -28.71 30.27
CA GLY A 28 -5.99 -28.62 29.87
C GLY A 28 -5.53 -27.30 29.26
N ALA A 29 -6.22 -26.18 29.43
CA ALA A 29 -5.70 -24.85 29.10
C ALA A 29 -5.11 -24.21 30.36
N LYS A 30 -3.78 -24.22 30.51
CA LYS A 30 -3.12 -23.30 31.43
C LYS A 30 -3.34 -21.89 30.89
N SER A 31 -4.08 -21.12 31.67
CA SER A 31 -4.41 -19.72 31.57
C SER A 31 -3.44 -18.89 30.73
N ALA A 32 -3.84 -18.55 29.50
CA ALA A 32 -3.44 -17.26 28.95
C ALA A 32 -4.02 -16.22 29.90
N VAL A 33 -3.16 -15.44 30.55
CA VAL A 33 -3.60 -14.30 31.34
C VAL A 33 -4.28 -13.36 30.36
N ALA A 34 -5.61 -13.36 30.34
CA ALA A 34 -6.38 -12.32 29.69
C ALA A 34 -6.05 -11.02 30.44
N THR A 35 -5.16 -10.22 29.89
CA THR A 35 -4.92 -8.85 30.35
C THR A 35 -6.26 -8.15 30.27
N ALA A 36 -6.81 -7.74 31.41
CA ALA A 36 -8.05 -6.98 31.44
C ALA A 36 -7.91 -5.75 30.51
N SER A 37 -8.86 -5.56 29.59
CA SER A 37 -8.89 -4.36 28.75
C SER A 37 -8.78 -3.12 29.64
N ALA A 38 -7.82 -2.25 29.35
CA ALA A 38 -7.67 -0.99 30.07
C ALA A 38 -9.01 -0.22 30.04
N LYS A 39 -9.39 0.38 31.18
CA LYS A 39 -10.57 1.24 31.24
C LYS A 39 -10.33 2.48 30.38
N ALA A 40 -11.34 2.88 29.62
CA ALA A 40 -11.32 4.13 28.87
C ALA A 40 -11.23 5.33 29.84
N GLN A 41 -10.39 6.29 29.50
CA GLN A 41 -10.12 7.50 30.26
C GLN A 41 -10.76 8.67 29.53
N HIS A 42 -11.41 9.58 30.23
CA HIS A 42 -12.08 10.71 29.61
C HIS A 42 -11.18 11.94 29.56
N TRP A 43 -11.00 12.50 28.36
CA TRP A 43 -10.14 13.63 28.06
C TRP A 43 -10.91 14.71 27.29
N SER A 44 -10.40 15.94 27.32
CA SER A 44 -10.92 17.03 26.49
C SER A 44 -9.78 17.94 26.02
N ALA A 45 -9.90 18.46 24.80
CA ALA A 45 -8.94 19.41 24.23
C ALA A 45 -9.66 20.58 23.55
N SER A 46 -9.07 21.78 23.60
CA SER A 46 -9.63 23.00 23.01
C SER A 46 -8.51 23.92 22.54
N SER A 47 -8.84 24.96 21.76
CA SER A 47 -7.88 25.96 21.24
C SER A 47 -6.71 25.34 20.48
N GLY A 48 -5.83 26.14 19.88
CA GLY A 48 -4.72 25.64 19.05
C GLY A 48 -4.98 25.90 17.58
N THR A 49 -4.70 24.93 16.69
CA THR A 49 -4.76 25.13 15.24
C THR A 49 -5.40 23.96 14.51
N VAL A 50 -5.99 24.26 13.36
CA VAL A 50 -6.45 23.29 12.36
C VAL A 50 -5.82 23.64 11.02
N GLY A 51 -5.24 22.64 10.35
CA GLY A 51 -4.64 22.76 9.03
C GLY A 51 -5.43 21.95 8.02
N VAL A 52 -5.69 22.49 6.83
CA VAL A 52 -6.35 21.77 5.73
C VAL A 52 -5.46 21.80 4.49
N ARG A 53 -5.24 20.64 3.88
CA ARG A 53 -4.53 20.48 2.61
C ARG A 53 -5.48 19.91 1.57
N TRP A 54 -6.00 20.79 0.73
CA TRP A 54 -6.90 20.42 -0.35
C TRP A 54 -6.17 19.74 -1.50
N ASN A 55 -6.76 18.67 -2.02
CA ASN A 55 -6.46 18.20 -3.36
C ASN A 55 -7.17 19.10 -4.38
N ARG A 56 -6.52 20.21 -4.73
CA ARG A 56 -7.11 21.23 -5.60
C ARG A 56 -7.38 20.72 -7.02
N ASP A 57 -6.56 19.79 -7.51
CA ASP A 57 -6.76 19.16 -8.82
C ASP A 57 -8.02 18.28 -8.83
N LEU A 58 -8.22 17.45 -7.80
CA LEU A 58 -9.46 16.68 -7.66
C LEU A 58 -10.68 17.58 -7.52
N ALA A 59 -10.57 18.64 -6.71
CA ALA A 59 -11.66 19.59 -6.55
C ALA A 59 -12.05 20.20 -7.91
N ALA A 60 -11.05 20.62 -8.71
CA ALA A 60 -11.28 21.14 -10.05
C ALA A 60 -11.90 20.10 -11.00
N ASP A 61 -11.44 18.84 -10.96
CA ASP A 61 -11.99 17.74 -11.76
C ASP A 61 -13.47 17.48 -11.45
N LEU A 62 -13.89 17.73 -10.19
CA LEU A 62 -15.28 17.64 -9.71
C LEU A 62 -16.09 18.93 -9.92
N GLY A 63 -15.52 19.92 -10.61
CA GLY A 63 -16.18 21.21 -10.88
C GLY A 63 -16.32 22.10 -9.64
N LEU A 64 -15.51 21.86 -8.60
CA LEU A 64 -15.41 22.70 -7.41
C LEU A 64 -14.31 23.75 -7.59
N THR A 65 -14.63 24.99 -7.27
CA THR A 65 -13.67 26.10 -7.23
C THR A 65 -13.44 26.47 -5.77
N LEU A 66 -12.26 26.15 -5.26
CA LEU A 66 -11.84 26.50 -3.90
C LEU A 66 -11.39 27.97 -3.88
N GLY A 67 -12.17 28.82 -3.22
CA GLY A 67 -11.81 30.23 -3.02
C GLY A 67 -10.55 30.39 -2.16
N ALA A 68 -10.06 31.63 -2.08
CA ALA A 68 -8.95 31.97 -1.18
C ALA A 68 -9.35 31.67 0.28
N ALA A 69 -8.42 31.05 1.02
CA ALA A 69 -8.59 30.79 2.44
C ALA A 69 -8.71 32.12 3.21
N GLN A 70 -9.76 32.23 4.04
CA GLN A 70 -10.04 33.42 4.84
C GLN A 70 -9.43 33.27 6.23
N ALA A 71 -8.72 34.31 6.70
CA ALA A 71 -8.06 34.33 8.01
C ALA A 71 -7.05 33.20 8.24
N ARG A 72 -6.48 32.62 7.17
CA ARG A 72 -5.38 31.66 7.31
C ARG A 72 -4.11 32.33 7.84
N HIS A 73 -3.25 31.56 8.47
CA HIS A 73 -1.90 31.96 8.80
C HIS A 73 -1.11 32.31 7.53
N ALA A 74 -0.18 33.28 7.64
CA ALA A 74 0.60 33.76 6.50
C ALA A 74 1.51 32.66 5.93
N ARG A 75 2.18 31.90 6.82
CA ARG A 75 3.00 30.74 6.43
C ARG A 75 2.09 29.54 6.16
N ILE A 76 2.36 28.88 5.05
CA ILE A 76 1.86 27.54 4.79
C ILE A 76 2.70 26.58 5.65
N GLY A 77 2.06 25.66 6.36
CA GLY A 77 2.78 24.72 7.22
C GLY A 77 3.20 23.45 6.48
N ALA A 78 3.53 22.40 7.25
CA ALA A 78 3.99 21.13 6.69
C ALA A 78 2.98 20.54 5.70
N ASP A 79 3.47 19.89 4.65
CA ASP A 79 2.66 19.30 3.57
C ASP A 79 1.71 20.30 2.90
N ASP A 80 2.05 21.59 2.79
CA ASP A 80 1.18 22.59 2.16
C ASP A 80 -0.18 22.81 2.86
N HIS A 81 -0.29 22.47 4.15
CA HIS A 81 -1.50 22.75 4.93
C HIS A 81 -1.66 24.26 5.17
N GLU A 82 -2.86 24.75 4.89
CA GLU A 82 -3.30 26.10 5.25
C GLU A 82 -3.88 26.07 6.66
N PHE A 83 -3.24 26.78 7.60
CA PHE A 83 -3.60 26.75 9.02
C PHE A 83 -4.54 27.90 9.43
N PHE A 84 -5.42 27.59 10.37
CA PHE A 84 -6.32 28.51 11.04
C PHE A 84 -6.24 28.30 12.55
N ASP A 85 -6.47 29.36 13.32
CA ASP A 85 -6.61 29.23 14.76
C ASP A 85 -7.93 28.53 15.13
N LEU A 86 -7.94 27.80 16.24
CA LEU A 86 -9.15 27.25 16.84
C LEU A 86 -9.68 28.22 17.90
N GLN A 87 -10.97 28.52 17.83
CA GLN A 87 -11.66 29.35 18.82
C GLN A 87 -11.68 28.66 20.19
N SER A 88 -11.66 29.46 21.27
CA SER A 88 -11.62 28.97 22.65
C SER A 88 -12.99 28.58 23.23
N ALA A 89 -14.08 28.80 22.49
CA ALA A 89 -15.45 28.64 23.00
C ALA A 89 -15.95 27.19 23.08
N GLY A 90 -15.19 26.20 22.61
CA GLY A 90 -15.58 24.79 22.62
C GLY A 90 -14.41 23.83 22.82
N SER A 91 -14.72 22.61 23.27
CA SER A 91 -13.76 21.51 23.42
C SER A 91 -14.18 20.29 22.61
N LEU A 92 -13.22 19.49 22.19
CA LEU A 92 -13.41 18.12 21.72
C LEU A 92 -13.26 17.17 22.91
N ASP A 93 -14.28 16.38 23.19
CA ASP A 93 -14.25 15.39 24.26
C ASP A 93 -14.02 13.99 23.67
N PHE A 94 -13.09 13.24 24.26
CA PHE A 94 -12.66 11.95 23.73
C PHE A 94 -12.23 10.99 24.83
N ASN A 95 -12.30 9.70 24.50
CA ASN A 95 -11.80 8.64 25.34
C ASN A 95 -10.42 8.18 24.86
N VAL A 96 -9.51 8.01 25.82
CA VAL A 96 -8.21 7.37 25.61
C VAL A 96 -8.25 5.99 26.25
N ARG A 97 -7.89 4.97 25.49
CA ARG A 97 -7.70 3.62 26.00
C ARG A 97 -6.31 3.17 25.66
N SER A 98 -5.59 2.66 26.65
CA SER A 98 -4.28 2.06 26.35
C SER A 98 -3.33 3.06 25.66
N GLY A 99 -3.38 4.33 26.04
CA GLY A 99 -2.55 5.40 25.45
C GLY A 99 -2.98 5.86 24.04
N ASN A 100 -4.00 5.25 23.45
CA ASN A 100 -4.50 5.58 22.12
C ASN A 100 -5.91 6.19 22.17
N LEU A 101 -6.28 6.95 21.14
CA LEU A 101 -7.65 7.43 20.96
C LEU A 101 -8.59 6.23 20.75
N ASP A 102 -9.62 6.13 21.58
CA ASP A 102 -10.63 5.07 21.53
C ASP A 102 -11.87 5.56 20.75
N ALA A 103 -12.43 6.70 21.16
CA ALA A 103 -13.60 7.29 20.52
C ALA A 103 -13.72 8.79 20.86
N PHE A 104 -14.34 9.56 19.96
CA PHE A 104 -14.88 10.87 20.31
C PHE A 104 -16.24 10.69 20.99
N VAL A 105 -16.48 11.45 22.07
CA VAL A 105 -17.68 11.30 22.90
C VAL A 105 -18.53 12.56 23.01
N GLY A 106 -18.04 13.70 22.51
CA GLY A 106 -18.84 14.92 22.46
C GLY A 106 -18.03 16.19 22.17
N GLY A 107 -18.71 17.33 22.24
CA GLY A 107 -18.11 18.64 22.05
C GLY A 107 -17.99 19.07 20.59
N SER A 108 -17.21 20.13 20.34
CA SER A 108 -16.88 20.62 19.00
C SER A 108 -15.67 21.56 19.03
N LEU A 109 -14.87 21.57 17.97
CA LEU A 109 -13.85 22.58 17.72
C LEU A 109 -14.32 23.51 16.59
N GLN A 110 -14.05 24.80 16.70
CA GLN A 110 -14.42 25.78 15.67
C GLN A 110 -13.19 26.49 15.12
N ALA A 111 -13.02 26.50 13.80
CA ALA A 111 -11.98 27.26 13.14
C ALA A 111 -12.28 28.76 13.18
N ALA A 112 -11.25 29.59 13.27
CA ALA A 112 -11.30 31.04 13.12
C ALA A 112 -10.87 31.43 11.69
N GLY A 113 -11.67 31.02 10.71
CA GLY A 113 -11.37 31.13 9.28
C GLY A 113 -11.95 29.97 8.48
N GLY A 114 -11.52 29.83 7.23
CA GLY A 114 -11.91 28.70 6.39
C GLY A 114 -12.08 29.07 4.93
N TYR A 115 -13.07 28.46 4.27
CA TYR A 115 -13.19 28.46 2.82
C TYR A 115 -14.60 28.79 2.35
N ALA A 116 -14.68 29.40 1.17
CA ALA A 116 -15.87 29.34 0.34
C ALA A 116 -15.56 28.48 -0.88
N ILE A 117 -16.42 27.50 -1.14
CA ILE A 117 -16.27 26.57 -2.24
C ILE A 117 -17.45 26.77 -3.18
N ASP A 118 -17.18 27.17 -4.42
CA ASP A 118 -18.22 27.33 -5.42
C ASP A 118 -18.32 26.06 -6.27
N SER A 119 -19.52 25.51 -6.40
CA SER A 119 -19.83 24.39 -7.31
C SER A 119 -20.73 24.89 -8.44
N ARG A 120 -20.41 24.51 -9.69
CA ARG A 120 -21.27 24.83 -10.84
C ARG A 120 -22.68 24.26 -10.73
N ALA A 121 -22.80 23.04 -10.18
CA ALA A 121 -24.09 22.35 -10.02
C ALA A 121 -24.69 22.58 -8.63
N GLY A 122 -23.85 22.60 -7.59
CA GLY A 122 -24.29 22.66 -6.20
C GLY A 122 -24.42 24.07 -5.61
N GLY A 123 -24.00 25.11 -6.33
CA GLY A 123 -23.88 26.47 -5.79
C GLY A 123 -22.77 26.59 -4.73
N ARG A 124 -22.84 27.63 -3.89
CA ARG A 124 -21.83 27.89 -2.87
C ARG A 124 -21.97 26.98 -1.65
N ILE A 125 -20.84 26.48 -1.16
CA ILE A 125 -20.67 25.77 0.11
C ILE A 125 -19.79 26.65 0.99
N ASP A 126 -20.36 27.11 2.10
CA ASP A 126 -19.69 28.03 3.01
C ASP A 126 -19.10 27.27 4.20
N LEU A 127 -17.78 27.12 4.19
CA LEU A 127 -16.97 26.57 5.27
C LEU A 127 -16.22 27.68 6.01
N THR A 128 -16.71 28.93 6.00
CA THR A 128 -16.17 29.95 6.89
C THR A 128 -16.54 29.63 8.34
N ASN A 129 -15.55 29.66 9.23
CA ASN A 129 -15.67 29.29 10.64
C ASN A 129 -16.28 27.90 10.86
N PHE A 130 -15.90 26.94 10.00
CA PHE A 130 -16.41 25.57 10.06
C PHE A 130 -16.15 24.94 11.44
N ARG A 131 -17.03 24.01 11.81
CA ARG A 131 -16.91 23.27 13.08
C ARG A 131 -16.60 21.80 12.83
N LEU A 132 -15.70 21.25 13.63
CA LEU A 132 -15.45 19.82 13.73
C LEU A 132 -16.30 19.26 14.87
N VAL A 133 -17.25 18.40 14.55
CA VAL A 133 -18.23 17.86 15.50
C VAL A 133 -18.17 16.34 15.52
N PRO A 134 -17.95 15.68 16.66
CA PRO A 134 -17.98 14.22 16.75
C PRO A 134 -19.27 13.58 16.27
N ARG A 135 -19.12 12.56 15.43
CA ARG A 135 -20.19 11.62 15.15
C ARG A 135 -20.20 10.54 16.24
N VAL A 136 -20.84 10.86 17.37
CA VAL A 136 -20.87 9.98 18.55
C VAL A 136 -21.50 8.63 18.20
N GLY A 137 -20.83 7.53 18.59
CA GLY A 137 -21.28 6.16 18.30
C GLY A 137 -20.88 5.63 16.93
N ALA A 138 -20.11 6.38 16.13
CA ALA A 138 -19.51 5.86 14.91
C ALA A 138 -18.58 4.67 15.21
N PRO A 139 -18.48 3.67 14.31
CA PRO A 139 -17.65 2.48 14.52
C PRO A 139 -16.15 2.79 14.51
N VAL A 140 -15.75 3.92 13.92
CA VAL A 140 -14.40 4.48 13.96
C VAL A 140 -14.48 5.95 14.34
N PRO A 141 -13.46 6.52 14.99
CA PRO A 141 -13.42 7.95 15.30
C PRO A 141 -13.68 8.80 14.05
N THR A 142 -14.77 9.57 14.09
CA THR A 142 -15.28 10.35 12.96
C THR A 142 -15.70 11.74 13.43
N LEU A 143 -15.35 12.77 12.67
CA LEU A 143 -15.77 14.16 12.91
C LEU A 143 -16.51 14.70 11.69
N ASP A 144 -17.71 15.24 11.86
CA ASP A 144 -18.42 15.98 10.82
C ASP A 144 -17.82 17.38 10.68
N VAL A 145 -17.67 17.85 9.44
CA VAL A 145 -17.25 19.22 9.13
C VAL A 145 -18.49 20.04 8.79
N MET A 146 -18.98 20.77 9.79
CA MET A 146 -20.19 21.57 9.71
C MET A 146 -19.90 22.93 9.09
N GLY A 147 -20.57 23.23 7.97
CA GLY A 147 -20.55 24.56 7.34
C GLY A 147 -21.36 25.61 8.10
N ALA A 148 -21.32 26.85 7.62
CA ALA A 148 -22.06 27.97 8.19
C ALA A 148 -23.58 27.78 8.14
N ASP A 149 -24.07 26.95 7.21
CA ASP A 149 -25.47 26.54 7.08
C ASP A 149 -25.87 25.41 8.06
N GLY A 150 -24.95 24.95 8.91
CA GLY A 150 -25.17 23.90 9.88
C GLY A 150 -25.18 22.48 9.29
N LYS A 151 -24.78 22.30 8.02
CA LYS A 151 -24.75 21.00 7.36
C LYS A 151 -23.35 20.40 7.30
N ALA A 152 -23.27 19.08 7.45
CA ALA A 152 -22.06 18.29 7.32
C ALA A 152 -21.83 17.91 5.86
N TRP A 153 -21.35 18.85 5.04
CA TRP A 153 -21.04 18.56 3.63
C TRP A 153 -19.83 17.65 3.46
N PHE A 154 -18.95 17.64 4.46
CA PHE A 154 -17.79 16.75 4.54
C PHE A 154 -17.74 16.11 5.93
N TYR A 155 -16.99 15.01 6.04
CA TYR A 155 -16.65 14.39 7.31
C TYR A 155 -15.20 13.91 7.29
N LEU A 156 -14.62 13.68 8.47
CA LEU A 156 -13.25 13.25 8.70
C LEU A 156 -13.25 11.84 9.28
N ASP A 157 -12.42 10.96 8.73
CA ASP A 157 -12.14 9.63 9.27
C ASP A 157 -10.64 9.31 9.22
N ARG A 158 -10.28 8.05 9.51
CA ARG A 158 -8.89 7.55 9.53
C ARG A 158 -7.96 8.40 10.40
N VAL A 159 -8.47 8.80 11.56
CA VAL A 159 -7.81 9.70 12.49
C VAL A 159 -6.52 9.10 13.02
N MET A 160 -5.37 9.65 12.62
CA MET A 160 -4.06 9.40 13.22
C MET A 160 -3.80 10.37 14.36
N TYR A 161 -3.53 9.85 15.54
CA TYR A 161 -3.53 10.60 16.78
C TYR A 161 -2.29 10.35 17.64
N GLU A 162 -1.84 11.40 18.31
CA GLU A 162 -0.82 11.34 19.35
C GLU A 162 -1.09 12.36 20.47
N LEU A 163 -0.73 12.00 21.71
CA LEU A 163 -0.57 12.95 22.81
C LEU A 163 0.88 13.43 22.83
N ILE A 164 1.09 14.72 22.58
CA ILE A 164 2.43 15.33 22.51
C ILE A 164 2.69 16.22 23.72
N ASP A 165 3.95 16.65 23.88
CA ASP A 165 4.43 17.54 24.95
C ASP A 165 4.05 17.07 26.36
N GLY A 166 4.28 15.79 26.66
CA GLY A 166 3.93 15.22 27.96
C GLY A 166 2.41 15.16 28.20
N ASN A 167 1.64 14.96 27.13
CA ASN A 167 0.17 14.91 27.11
C ASN A 167 -0.54 16.26 27.29
N GLN A 168 0.17 17.37 27.07
CA GLN A 168 -0.42 18.71 27.13
C GLN A 168 -1.15 19.11 25.84
N ARG A 169 -0.89 18.42 24.73
CA ARG A 169 -1.57 18.68 23.46
C ARG A 169 -2.05 17.38 22.79
N LEU A 170 -3.25 17.45 22.22
CA LEU A 170 -3.84 16.47 21.32
C LEU A 170 -3.40 16.81 19.89
N ALA A 171 -2.66 15.92 19.24
CA ALA A 171 -2.30 16.04 17.83
C ALA A 171 -3.09 15.01 17.00
N LEU A 172 -4.10 15.45 16.25
CA LEU A 172 -4.67 14.68 15.15
C LEU A 172 -3.77 14.94 13.93
N ARG A 173 -2.81 14.07 13.68
CA ARG A 173 -1.70 14.26 12.74
C ARG A 173 -2.17 14.24 11.28
N THR A 174 -3.18 13.45 10.96
CA THR A 174 -3.82 13.37 9.64
C THR A 174 -5.20 12.74 9.76
N MET A 175 -6.11 13.18 8.89
CA MET A 175 -7.50 12.74 8.76
C MET A 175 -7.93 12.94 7.31
N ASP A 176 -8.53 11.93 6.69
CA ASP A 176 -9.10 12.08 5.35
C ASP A 176 -10.38 12.93 5.44
N LEU A 177 -10.41 14.09 4.80
CA LEU A 177 -11.64 14.85 4.56
C LEU A 177 -12.38 14.23 3.40
N ARG A 178 -13.53 13.62 3.70
CA ARG A 178 -14.36 12.89 2.74
C ARG A 178 -15.61 13.67 2.33
N ILE A 179 -15.98 13.50 1.07
CA ILE A 179 -17.21 14.03 0.48
C ILE A 179 -18.40 13.22 1.05
N SER A 180 -19.36 13.89 1.70
CA SER A 180 -20.58 13.21 2.15
C SER A 180 -21.43 12.72 0.97
N PRO A 181 -22.25 11.67 1.13
CA PRO A 181 -23.23 11.27 0.12
C PRO A 181 -24.15 12.41 -0.32
N GLU A 182 -24.56 13.27 0.61
CA GLU A 182 -25.41 14.43 0.33
C GLU A 182 -24.68 15.47 -0.52
N LEU A 183 -23.40 15.74 -0.24
CA LEU A 183 -22.59 16.64 -1.06
C LEU A 183 -22.38 16.06 -2.46
N ALA A 184 -22.02 14.77 -2.55
CA ALA A 184 -21.79 14.06 -3.81
C ALA A 184 -23.02 14.18 -4.73
N GLN A 185 -24.23 13.95 -4.20
CA GLN A 185 -25.47 14.17 -4.93
C GLN A 185 -25.66 15.65 -5.33
N ARG A 186 -25.43 16.58 -4.40
CA ARG A 186 -25.62 18.03 -4.64
C ARG A 186 -24.74 18.57 -5.76
N ILE A 187 -23.52 18.05 -5.92
CA ILE A 187 -22.58 18.51 -6.94
C ILE A 187 -22.68 17.72 -8.26
N GLY A 188 -23.63 16.78 -8.36
CA GLY A 188 -23.85 15.98 -9.57
C GLY A 188 -22.86 14.83 -9.77
N HIS A 189 -22.16 14.42 -8.72
CA HIS A 189 -21.17 13.35 -8.73
C HIS A 189 -21.46 12.30 -7.64
N PRO A 190 -22.60 11.59 -7.66
CA PRO A 190 -22.90 10.58 -6.63
C PRO A 190 -21.84 9.47 -6.53
N GLU A 191 -21.09 9.22 -7.60
CA GLU A 191 -20.00 8.24 -7.66
C GLU A 191 -18.79 8.55 -6.77
N VAL A 192 -18.66 9.79 -6.27
CA VAL A 192 -17.53 10.21 -5.42
C VAL A 192 -17.88 10.34 -3.94
N ALA A 193 -19.05 9.84 -3.54
CA ALA A 193 -19.38 9.71 -2.13
C ALA A 193 -18.26 8.96 -1.40
N ASP A 194 -17.90 9.46 -0.22
CA ASP A 194 -16.86 8.94 0.67
C ASP A 194 -15.42 9.02 0.10
N TRP A 195 -15.19 9.71 -1.03
CA TRP A 195 -13.82 9.96 -1.50
C TRP A 195 -13.12 10.99 -0.65
N ALA A 196 -11.85 10.74 -0.34
CA ALA A 196 -10.97 11.72 0.27
C ALA A 196 -10.62 12.83 -0.73
N ILE A 197 -10.89 14.08 -0.36
CA ILE A 197 -10.64 15.28 -1.18
C ILE A 197 -9.67 16.25 -0.52
N ALA A 198 -9.41 16.10 0.78
CA ALA A 198 -8.37 16.83 1.48
C ALA A 198 -7.80 15.99 2.62
N ASP A 199 -6.68 16.44 3.16
CA ASP A 199 -6.12 15.99 4.44
C ASP A 199 -6.28 17.09 5.48
N VAL A 200 -6.58 16.71 6.72
CA VAL A 200 -6.77 17.66 7.83
C VAL A 200 -5.96 17.24 9.03
N MET A 201 -5.27 18.20 9.63
CA MET A 201 -4.61 18.03 10.91
C MET A 201 -5.12 19.01 11.95
N VAL A 202 -5.07 18.61 13.22
CA VAL A 202 -5.45 19.43 14.36
C VAL A 202 -4.39 19.31 15.43
N THR A 203 -3.96 20.44 15.98
CA THR A 203 -3.22 20.47 17.24
C THR A 203 -4.04 21.27 18.25
N ALA A 204 -4.50 20.63 19.31
CA ALA A 204 -5.32 21.26 20.33
C ALA A 204 -4.74 21.11 21.74
N ASN A 205 -4.95 22.11 22.60
CA ASN A 205 -4.46 22.08 23.98
C ASN A 205 -5.37 21.20 24.84
N VAL A 206 -4.80 20.24 25.58
CA VAL A 206 -5.55 19.38 26.50
C VAL A 206 -6.03 20.22 27.69
N LEU A 207 -7.34 20.27 27.90
CA LEU A 207 -7.98 20.94 29.04
C LEU A 207 -8.18 20.00 30.22
N ARG A 208 -8.53 18.75 29.93
CA ARG A 208 -8.77 17.71 30.93
C ARG A 208 -8.00 16.47 30.53
N GLN A 209 -7.14 16.05 31.44
CA GLN A 209 -6.40 14.82 31.34
C GLN A 209 -7.13 13.71 32.12
N GLY A 210 -7.29 12.56 31.48
CA GLY A 210 -7.62 11.31 32.19
C GLY A 210 -6.39 10.74 32.91
N PRO A 211 -6.56 9.79 33.84
CA PRO A 211 -5.44 9.19 34.57
C PRO A 211 -4.41 8.61 33.57
N LEU A 212 -3.10 8.72 33.82
CA LEU A 212 -2.11 8.18 32.87
C LEU A 212 -2.25 6.66 32.71
N PRO A 213 -2.00 6.11 31.51
CA PRO A 213 -1.95 4.66 31.32
C PRO A 213 -0.86 4.06 32.23
N ALA A 214 -1.12 2.87 32.77
CA ALA A 214 -0.13 2.16 33.58
C ALA A 214 1.15 1.89 32.77
N PRO A 215 2.33 1.89 33.41
CA PRO A 215 3.58 1.52 32.75
C PRO A 215 3.44 0.14 32.11
N ARG A 216 3.81 0.02 30.83
CA ARG A 216 3.77 -1.27 30.12
C ARG A 216 5.09 -2.01 30.22
N GLY A 217 5.03 -3.30 29.93
CA GLY A 217 6.23 -4.14 29.79
C GLY A 217 7.13 -3.62 28.67
N ALA A 218 8.40 -4.05 28.69
CA ALA A 218 9.35 -3.72 27.63
C ALA A 218 8.87 -4.26 26.27
N PRO A 219 9.10 -3.54 25.16
CA PRO A 219 8.79 -4.04 23.83
C PRO A 219 9.49 -5.36 23.52
N LYS A 220 8.81 -6.22 22.76
CA LYS A 220 9.24 -7.57 22.37
C LYS A 220 9.92 -7.52 21.00
N TRP A 221 11.19 -7.13 20.95
CA TRP A 221 11.87 -6.94 19.68
C TRP A 221 12.22 -8.26 18.96
N HIS A 222 12.28 -8.21 17.64
CA HIS A 222 12.73 -9.32 16.81
C HIS A 222 14.09 -9.86 17.30
N GLY A 223 14.21 -11.18 17.37
CA GLY A 223 15.42 -11.89 17.79
C GLY A 223 15.64 -11.93 19.31
N THR A 224 14.83 -11.22 20.11
CA THR A 224 14.95 -11.31 21.57
C THR A 224 14.34 -12.62 22.11
N PRO A 225 14.94 -13.26 23.13
CA PRO A 225 14.41 -14.50 23.70
C PRO A 225 13.02 -14.32 24.29
N VAL A 226 12.15 -15.30 24.08
CA VAL A 226 10.82 -15.33 24.72
C VAL A 226 10.99 -15.77 26.19
N PRO A 227 10.62 -14.94 27.19
CA PRO A 227 10.81 -15.29 28.59
C PRO A 227 10.12 -16.61 28.97
N GLY A 228 10.86 -17.51 29.61
CA GLY A 228 10.33 -18.79 30.07
C GLY A 228 10.13 -19.85 28.99
N VAL A 229 10.52 -19.59 27.73
CA VAL A 229 10.39 -20.54 26.62
C VAL A 229 11.75 -20.79 25.98
N PRO A 230 12.50 -21.83 26.41
CA PRO A 230 13.86 -22.10 25.92
C PRO A 230 13.94 -22.23 24.39
N GLY A 231 14.91 -21.54 23.79
CA GLY A 231 15.20 -21.62 22.35
C GLY A 231 14.24 -20.84 21.44
N GLN A 232 13.20 -20.20 21.99
CA GLN A 232 12.28 -19.37 21.21
C GLN A 232 12.69 -17.91 21.23
N THR A 233 12.50 -17.22 20.11
CA THR A 233 12.69 -15.78 19.97
C THR A 233 11.46 -15.16 19.33
N TYR A 234 11.22 -13.87 19.59
CA TYR A 234 10.19 -13.11 18.89
C TYR A 234 10.61 -12.84 17.45
N GLN A 235 9.67 -12.91 16.50
CA GLN A 235 9.94 -12.62 15.09
C GLN A 235 8.88 -11.67 14.51
N ALA A 236 9.32 -10.67 13.77
CA ALA A 236 8.45 -9.70 13.11
C ALA A 236 7.81 -10.34 11.87
N ASP A 237 6.49 -10.25 11.77
CA ASP A 237 5.74 -10.76 10.61
C ASP A 237 4.48 -9.92 10.40
N LEU A 238 4.40 -9.23 9.26
CA LEU A 238 3.31 -8.32 8.92
C LEU A 238 2.36 -8.90 7.88
N PHE A 239 1.09 -8.57 8.01
CA PHE A 239 0.05 -9.02 7.10
C PHE A 239 -0.66 -7.83 6.51
N MET A 240 -0.71 -7.73 5.18
CA MET A 240 -1.72 -6.91 4.53
C MET A 240 -3.09 -7.55 4.81
N THR A 241 -4.08 -6.76 5.20
CA THR A 241 -5.41 -7.30 5.53
C THR A 241 -6.50 -6.79 4.60
N THR A 242 -6.40 -5.56 4.14
CA THR A 242 -7.30 -4.96 3.15
C THR A 242 -6.67 -3.71 2.58
N PHE A 243 -7.04 -3.36 1.36
CA PHE A 243 -6.77 -2.04 0.82
C PHE A 243 -7.89 -1.62 -0.15
N SER A 244 -7.90 -0.34 -0.49
CA SER A 244 -8.72 0.25 -1.54
C SER A 244 -7.86 1.17 -2.40
N MET A 245 -8.36 1.57 -3.57
CA MET A 245 -7.69 2.50 -4.48
C MET A 245 -8.67 3.61 -4.85
N GLN A 246 -8.19 4.85 -4.83
CA GLN A 246 -8.95 6.02 -5.23
C GLN A 246 -8.26 6.74 -6.40
N TYR A 247 -9.04 7.31 -7.31
CA TYR A 247 -8.56 8.36 -8.20
C TYR A 247 -8.27 9.62 -7.39
N SER A 248 -7.07 10.16 -7.56
CA SER A 248 -6.64 11.35 -6.81
C SER A 248 -6.60 12.59 -7.68
N ARG A 249 -6.17 12.52 -8.95
CA ARG A 249 -6.10 13.67 -9.87
C ARG A 249 -5.69 13.22 -11.27
N CYS A 250 -5.80 14.12 -12.23
CA CYS A 250 -5.23 13.91 -13.55
C CYS A 250 -4.59 15.15 -14.17
N GLN A 251 -3.51 14.94 -14.92
CA GLN A 251 -2.92 15.94 -15.81
C GLN A 251 -3.26 15.61 -17.27
N GLY A 252 -4.00 16.51 -17.94
CA GLY A 252 -4.28 16.39 -19.37
C GLY A 252 -5.16 15.21 -19.77
N CYS A 253 -6.03 14.72 -18.86
CA CYS A 253 -6.96 13.65 -19.18
C CYS A 253 -7.98 14.06 -20.24
N THR A 254 -8.20 13.18 -21.21
CA THR A 254 -9.24 13.33 -22.23
C THR A 254 -10.27 12.20 -22.19
N GLY A 255 -10.13 11.25 -21.26
CA GLY A 255 -11.01 10.11 -21.11
C GLY A 255 -10.46 8.82 -21.74
N ALA A 256 -11.35 7.89 -22.04
CA ALA A 256 -10.96 6.53 -22.43
C ALA A 256 -10.04 6.50 -23.66
N GLY A 257 -8.89 5.84 -23.53
CA GLY A 257 -7.85 5.78 -24.56
C GLY A 257 -7.04 7.07 -24.75
N GLY A 258 -7.27 8.10 -23.92
CA GLY A 258 -6.50 9.34 -23.90
C GLY A 258 -5.04 9.15 -23.49
N ASN A 259 -4.25 10.22 -23.44
CA ASN A 259 -2.84 10.14 -23.02
C ASN A 259 -2.52 10.95 -21.76
N GLY A 260 -3.55 11.43 -21.05
CA GLY A 260 -3.40 12.11 -19.77
C GLY A 260 -2.85 11.18 -18.68
N LEU A 261 -2.18 11.77 -17.70
CA LEU A 261 -1.58 11.06 -16.56
C LEU A 261 -2.53 11.10 -15.37
N THR A 262 -3.07 9.95 -15.02
CA THR A 262 -3.88 9.77 -13.82
C THR A 262 -3.03 9.38 -12.62
N VAL A 263 -3.41 9.86 -11.44
CA VAL A 263 -2.84 9.44 -10.15
C VAL A 263 -3.85 8.56 -9.42
N PHE A 264 -3.39 7.41 -8.95
CA PHE A 264 -4.15 6.55 -8.05
C PHE A 264 -3.44 6.39 -6.71
N THR A 265 -4.20 6.56 -5.63
CA THR A 265 -3.67 6.48 -4.26
C THR A 265 -4.45 5.44 -3.45
N PRO A 266 -3.79 4.56 -2.69
CA PRO A 266 -4.47 3.58 -1.88
C PRO A 266 -4.82 4.09 -0.48
N SER A 267 -5.80 3.43 0.15
CA SER A 267 -5.83 3.27 1.60
C SER A 267 -5.55 1.82 1.94
N SER A 268 -4.51 1.55 2.73
CA SER A 268 -3.99 0.20 2.99
C SER A 268 -3.92 -0.10 4.48
N THR A 269 -4.50 -1.22 4.89
CA THR A 269 -4.52 -1.69 6.27
C THR A 269 -3.61 -2.90 6.43
N LEU A 270 -2.69 -2.82 7.38
CA LEU A 270 -1.87 -3.95 7.80
C LEU A 270 -2.20 -4.40 9.21
N ARG A 271 -1.67 -5.57 9.59
CA ARG A 271 -1.77 -6.13 10.92
C ARG A 271 -0.51 -6.91 11.29
N ASN A 272 -0.04 -6.76 12.52
CA ASN A 272 0.99 -7.63 13.09
C ASN A 272 0.43 -9.04 13.33
N SER A 273 1.27 -10.07 13.24
CA SER A 273 0.90 -11.45 13.52
C SER A 273 0.11 -11.62 14.82
N LEU A 274 -0.87 -12.53 14.80
CA LEU A 274 -1.66 -12.92 15.97
C LEU A 274 -0.95 -13.96 16.85
N ASN A 275 0.17 -14.52 16.39
CA ASN A 275 0.81 -15.66 17.04
C ASN A 275 1.46 -15.28 18.37
N ASN A 276 1.08 -16.01 19.42
CA ASN A 276 1.64 -15.89 20.76
C ASN A 276 1.65 -17.27 21.45
N GLY A 277 2.58 -18.13 21.03
CA GLY A 277 2.68 -19.52 21.51
C GLY A 277 1.75 -20.50 20.80
N SER A 278 0.95 -20.02 19.84
CA SER A 278 0.09 -20.84 18.98
C SER A 278 -0.05 -20.22 17.60
N PHE A 279 -0.27 -21.06 16.58
CA PHE A 279 -0.51 -20.60 15.21
C PHE A 279 -1.97 -20.18 15.04
N VAL A 280 -2.17 -18.91 14.70
CA VAL A 280 -3.47 -18.28 14.48
C VAL A 280 -3.43 -17.56 13.14
N ALA A 281 -4.43 -17.77 12.30
CA ALA A 281 -4.53 -17.09 11.02
C ALA A 281 -4.83 -15.60 11.22
N THR A 282 -3.88 -14.73 10.83
CA THR A 282 -4.06 -13.26 10.78
C THR A 282 -5.00 -12.87 9.65
N VAL A 283 -4.90 -13.57 8.51
CA VAL A 283 -5.84 -13.45 7.37
C VAL A 283 -6.50 -14.81 7.14
N PRO A 284 -7.67 -15.08 7.75
CA PRO A 284 -8.33 -16.38 7.66
C PRO A 284 -8.65 -16.79 6.22
N GLY A 285 -8.33 -18.03 5.86
CA GLY A 285 -8.63 -18.61 4.54
C GLY A 285 -7.60 -18.31 3.45
N ASP A 286 -6.62 -17.43 3.70
CA ASP A 286 -5.50 -17.21 2.77
C ASP A 286 -4.35 -18.18 3.08
N PRO A 287 -3.75 -18.86 2.08
CA PRO A 287 -2.59 -19.74 2.29
C PRO A 287 -1.36 -19.07 2.90
N LEU A 288 -1.21 -17.76 2.73
CA LEU A 288 -0.13 -16.96 3.34
C LEU A 288 -0.61 -16.25 4.61
N GLY A 289 -1.83 -16.50 5.06
CA GLY A 289 -2.50 -15.76 6.13
C GLY A 289 -2.12 -16.15 7.56
N THR A 290 -1.28 -17.17 7.74
CA THR A 290 -0.78 -17.61 9.05
C THR A 290 0.74 -17.49 9.09
N SER A 291 1.25 -16.81 10.11
CA SER A 291 2.69 -16.65 10.34
C SER A 291 3.37 -17.99 10.62
N THR A 292 4.59 -18.15 10.14
CA THR A 292 5.47 -19.28 10.48
C THR A 292 6.18 -19.08 11.82
N ALA A 293 6.22 -17.86 12.36
CA ALA A 293 6.76 -17.57 13.68
C ALA A 293 5.76 -17.93 14.77
N LEU A 294 6.21 -18.58 15.85
CA LEU A 294 5.34 -18.95 16.96
C LEU A 294 5.02 -17.77 17.90
N TYR A 295 5.89 -16.76 17.94
CA TYR A 295 5.75 -15.57 18.77
C TYR A 295 6.05 -14.32 17.95
N ALA A 296 5.07 -13.42 17.83
CA ALA A 296 5.23 -12.18 17.08
C ALA A 296 6.08 -11.15 17.85
N ALA A 297 6.97 -10.47 17.14
CA ALA A 297 7.68 -9.30 17.64
C ALA A 297 6.86 -8.02 17.49
N ASP A 298 7.15 -7.04 18.34
CA ASP A 298 6.74 -5.66 18.15
C ASP A 298 7.59 -5.00 17.05
N ILE A 299 7.00 -4.05 16.32
CA ILE A 299 7.62 -3.44 15.14
C ILE A 299 7.85 -1.94 15.37
N PRO A 300 9.09 -1.43 15.27
CA PRO A 300 9.40 0.00 15.38
C PRO A 300 8.72 0.83 14.30
N TRP A 301 8.25 2.02 14.67
CA TRP A 301 7.43 2.89 13.82
C TRP A 301 7.74 4.38 14.03
N TYR A 302 9.03 4.72 14.16
CA TYR A 302 9.47 6.06 14.47
C TYR A 302 9.57 6.92 13.20
N GLU A 303 8.95 8.10 13.22
CA GLU A 303 9.00 9.07 12.13
C GLU A 303 10.45 9.50 11.81
N LYS A 304 10.72 9.76 10.52
CA LYS A 304 12.01 10.31 10.08
C LYS A 304 12.43 11.53 10.90
N PHE A 305 13.72 11.64 11.20
CA PHE A 305 14.36 12.74 11.92
C PHE A 305 13.86 12.95 13.36
N THR A 306 13.29 11.94 14.01
CA THR A 306 12.80 12.07 15.40
C THR A 306 13.79 11.59 16.47
N GLY A 307 14.85 10.87 16.08
CA GLY A 307 15.94 10.49 16.98
C GLY A 307 16.38 9.04 16.85
N PRO A 308 17.35 8.62 17.68
CA PRO A 308 17.76 7.22 17.77
C PRO A 308 16.86 6.47 18.76
N PHE A 309 16.24 5.39 18.29
CA PHE A 309 15.35 4.55 19.10
C PHE A 309 15.73 3.07 19.03
N ALA A 310 15.37 2.34 20.08
CA ALA A 310 15.48 0.89 20.08
C ALA A 310 14.57 0.28 19.00
N PRO A 311 14.96 -0.87 18.41
CA PRO A 311 16.16 -1.66 18.70
C PRO A 311 17.38 -1.31 17.83
N TYR A 312 17.25 -0.41 16.84
CA TYR A 312 18.30 -0.19 15.84
C TYR A 312 19.14 1.08 16.06
N ASN A 313 18.84 1.86 17.10
CA ASN A 313 19.50 3.14 17.41
C ASN A 313 19.35 4.16 16.26
N ASN A 314 18.20 4.15 15.59
CA ASN A 314 17.81 5.04 14.50
C ASN A 314 16.29 5.36 14.60
N ASP A 315 15.76 6.06 13.61
CA ASP A 315 14.34 6.39 13.43
C ASP A 315 13.64 5.41 12.48
N GLN A 316 13.86 4.10 12.67
CA GLN A 316 13.25 3.08 11.81
C GLN A 316 11.72 3.19 11.81
N HIS A 317 11.17 3.18 10.59
CA HIS A 317 9.75 3.04 10.30
C HIS A 317 9.54 2.09 9.11
N PRO A 318 8.32 1.53 8.94
CA PRO A 318 7.96 0.81 7.75
C PRO A 318 7.83 1.71 6.51
N TYR A 319 7.87 1.05 5.35
CA TYR A 319 7.63 1.65 4.05
C TYR A 319 6.36 1.07 3.42
N LEU A 320 5.75 1.79 2.49
CA LEU A 320 4.63 1.32 1.69
C LEU A 320 4.84 1.68 0.22
N ILE A 321 4.66 0.70 -0.66
CA ILE A 321 4.60 0.91 -2.12
C ILE A 321 3.30 0.34 -2.69
N TRP A 322 2.93 0.81 -3.89
CA TRP A 322 1.82 0.26 -4.64
C TRP A 322 2.07 0.31 -6.15
N ASN A 323 1.45 -0.64 -6.85
CA ASN A 323 1.68 -0.89 -8.27
C ASN A 323 0.37 -1.22 -8.98
N MET A 324 0.32 -0.95 -10.30
CA MET A 324 -0.78 -1.34 -11.17
C MET A 324 -0.27 -2.23 -12.31
N TYR A 325 -1.00 -3.31 -12.59
CA TYR A 325 -0.67 -4.28 -13.62
C TYR A 325 -1.83 -4.46 -14.60
N ARG A 326 -1.50 -4.65 -15.88
CA ARG A 326 -2.43 -5.02 -16.94
C ARG A 326 -2.15 -6.44 -17.40
N TYR A 327 -3.18 -7.28 -17.41
CA TYR A 327 -3.14 -8.63 -17.95
C TYR A 327 -3.76 -8.55 -19.34
N ASN A 328 -2.92 -8.69 -20.34
CA ASN A 328 -3.28 -8.45 -21.74
C ASN A 328 -4.12 -9.60 -22.30
N ALA A 329 -4.93 -9.29 -23.31
CA ALA A 329 -5.74 -10.28 -24.01
C ALA A 329 -4.90 -11.36 -24.72
N ASP A 330 -3.63 -11.06 -25.05
CA ASP A 330 -2.68 -12.02 -25.62
C ASP A 330 -2.09 -13.00 -24.58
N GLY A 331 -2.48 -12.86 -23.31
CA GLY A 331 -2.01 -13.70 -22.19
C GLY A 331 -0.77 -13.17 -21.48
N SER A 332 -0.21 -12.04 -21.91
CA SER A 332 0.95 -11.40 -21.26
C SER A 332 0.56 -10.49 -20.08
N ILE A 333 1.55 -9.94 -19.38
CA ILE A 333 1.39 -9.04 -18.23
C ILE A 333 2.35 -7.85 -18.35
N ASP A 334 1.89 -6.65 -18.04
CA ASP A 334 2.70 -5.43 -17.94
C ASP A 334 2.46 -4.74 -16.58
N GLN A 335 3.51 -4.17 -15.97
CA GLN A 335 3.38 -3.29 -14.80
C GLN A 335 3.28 -1.84 -15.28
N ILE A 336 2.06 -1.38 -15.52
CA ILE A 336 1.76 -0.09 -16.17
C ILE A 336 1.83 1.12 -15.23
N GLY A 337 2.09 0.90 -13.94
CA GLY A 337 2.28 1.98 -12.98
C GLY A 337 3.00 1.52 -11.72
N ARG A 338 3.82 2.43 -11.17
CA ARG A 338 4.62 2.24 -9.96
C ARG A 338 4.57 3.51 -9.11
N SER A 339 4.35 3.39 -7.80
CA SER A 339 4.61 4.50 -6.86
C SER A 339 6.11 4.63 -6.53
N GLY A 340 6.51 5.74 -5.94
CA GLY A 340 7.70 5.80 -5.08
C GLY A 340 7.46 5.02 -3.78
N VAL A 341 8.01 5.51 -2.67
CA VAL A 341 7.91 4.90 -1.33
C VAL A 341 7.24 5.85 -0.36
N LYS A 342 6.16 5.42 0.29
CA LYS A 342 5.62 6.11 1.46
C LYS A 342 6.41 5.72 2.71
N HIS A 343 6.95 6.72 3.40
CA HIS A 343 7.52 6.60 4.74
C HIS A 343 6.40 6.69 5.79
N ALA A 344 6.30 5.67 6.63
CA ALA A 344 5.39 5.68 7.76
C ALA A 344 5.94 6.58 8.89
N PHE A 345 5.07 7.11 9.76
CA PHE A 345 5.45 8.08 10.80
C PHE A 345 4.83 7.83 12.17
N LEU A 346 3.68 7.14 12.25
CA LEU A 346 3.13 6.61 13.49
C LEU A 346 2.17 5.44 13.21
N THR A 347 1.78 4.71 14.24
CA THR A 347 0.78 3.64 14.21
C THR A 347 -0.35 3.87 15.21
N LEU A 348 -1.58 3.59 14.78
CA LEU A 348 -2.81 3.69 15.55
C LEU A 348 -2.96 2.59 16.62
N ASN A 349 -2.30 1.45 16.42
CA ASN A 349 -2.46 0.26 17.25
C ASN A 349 -3.95 -0.09 17.53
N THR A 350 -4.71 -0.31 16.46
CA THR A 350 -6.12 -0.71 16.56
C THR A 350 -6.28 -2.21 16.72
N SER A 351 -7.38 -2.66 17.33
CA SER A 351 -7.77 -4.08 17.43
C SER A 351 -6.68 -5.03 17.96
N CYS A 352 -5.81 -4.55 18.86
CA CYS A 352 -4.66 -5.29 19.39
C CYS A 352 -5.03 -6.46 20.29
N LEU A 353 -4.17 -7.48 20.32
CA LEU A 353 -4.11 -8.45 21.41
C LEU A 353 -3.27 -7.91 22.58
N ASP A 354 -2.13 -7.31 22.27
CA ASP A 354 -1.29 -6.58 23.22
C ASP A 354 -0.87 -5.25 22.60
N ASN A 355 -1.44 -4.16 23.10
CA ASN A 355 -1.12 -2.82 22.62
C ASN A 355 0.20 -2.36 23.28
N PRO A 356 1.09 -1.63 22.61
CA PRO A 356 2.36 -1.21 23.21
C PRO A 356 2.24 0.10 24.02
N GLY A 357 1.08 0.78 23.97
CA GLY A 357 0.83 2.03 24.70
C GLY A 357 1.54 3.25 24.14
N ASN A 358 2.08 3.11 22.94
CA ASN A 358 2.86 4.11 22.23
C ASN A 358 2.47 4.04 20.74
N SER A 359 2.34 5.18 20.08
CA SER A 359 2.07 5.29 18.64
C SER A 359 3.31 5.07 17.76
N HIS A 360 4.48 4.77 18.34
CA HIS A 360 5.74 4.55 17.60
C HIS A 360 6.21 3.09 17.60
N ILE A 361 5.35 2.18 18.03
CA ILE A 361 5.59 0.73 18.03
C ILE A 361 4.28 0.07 17.65
N LEU A 362 4.28 -0.87 16.70
CA LEU A 362 3.12 -1.71 16.41
C LEU A 362 3.19 -2.99 17.24
N GLY A 363 2.20 -3.18 18.13
CA GLY A 363 2.18 -4.31 19.07
C GLY A 363 1.60 -5.61 18.51
N LEU A 364 1.62 -6.67 19.31
CA LEU A 364 1.07 -7.99 18.98
C LEU A 364 -0.40 -7.90 18.53
N GLY A 365 -0.64 -8.41 17.32
CA GLY A 365 -1.95 -8.47 16.71
C GLY A 365 -2.59 -7.10 16.44
N CYS A 366 -1.87 -5.99 16.62
CA CYS A 366 -2.37 -4.65 16.32
C CYS A 366 -2.47 -4.44 14.82
N ALA A 367 -3.48 -3.66 14.40
CA ALA A 367 -3.69 -3.23 13.03
C ALA A 367 -3.46 -1.71 12.89
N ASP A 368 -3.06 -1.31 11.69
CA ASP A 368 -2.82 0.09 11.34
C ASP A 368 -3.25 0.38 9.91
N VAL A 369 -3.66 1.63 9.64
CA VAL A 369 -4.13 2.06 8.32
C VAL A 369 -3.43 3.35 7.91
N TYR A 370 -2.80 3.31 6.74
CA TYR A 370 -2.45 4.52 5.99
C TYR A 370 -3.53 4.81 4.94
N SER A 371 -4.07 6.03 4.97
CA SER A 371 -5.25 6.44 4.22
C SER A 371 -4.88 7.17 2.91
N VAL A 372 -5.88 7.57 2.12
CA VAL A 372 -5.64 8.22 0.83
C VAL A 372 -4.92 9.55 1.02
N GLY A 373 -5.35 10.36 1.99
CA GLY A 373 -4.74 11.66 2.26
C GLY A 373 -3.27 11.52 2.62
N ASN A 374 -2.94 10.71 3.63
CA ASN A 374 -1.56 10.60 4.08
C ASN A 374 -0.66 9.82 3.09
N ASN A 375 -1.19 8.88 2.30
CA ASN A 375 -0.41 8.22 1.24
C ASN A 375 -0.12 9.15 0.05
N ASP A 376 -0.83 10.28 -0.06
CA ASP A 376 -0.60 11.32 -1.08
C ASP A 376 0.12 12.57 -0.52
N SER A 377 0.82 12.45 0.61
CA SER A 377 1.63 13.54 1.21
C SER A 377 2.97 13.73 0.49
N ASN A 378 3.32 14.99 0.18
CA ASN A 378 4.60 15.35 -0.46
C ASN A 378 5.81 15.08 0.45
N ASN A 379 5.67 15.28 1.76
CA ASN A 379 6.73 15.09 2.75
C ASN A 379 6.95 13.63 3.14
N SER A 380 6.07 12.74 2.70
CA SER A 380 6.15 11.33 3.06
C SER A 380 6.50 10.41 1.91
N LEU A 381 6.45 10.87 0.66
CA LEU A 381 6.77 10.06 -0.51
C LEU A 381 8.22 10.27 -0.97
N GLY A 382 9.02 9.21 -1.03
CA GLY A 382 10.43 9.26 -1.44
C GLY A 382 10.75 8.33 -2.62
N PRO A 383 11.91 8.50 -3.26
CA PRO A 383 12.38 7.57 -4.28
C PRO A 383 12.67 6.18 -3.70
N ARG A 384 12.31 5.12 -4.44
CA ARG A 384 12.72 3.74 -4.12
C ARG A 384 14.24 3.56 -4.07
N GLY A 385 14.98 4.38 -4.82
CA GLY A 385 16.44 4.38 -4.89
C GLY A 385 17.15 4.64 -3.55
N GLU A 386 16.45 5.19 -2.56
CA GLU A 386 17.01 5.52 -1.25
C GLU A 386 16.92 4.36 -0.25
N ILE A 387 16.27 3.25 -0.61
CA ILE A 387 16.00 2.11 0.28
C ILE A 387 16.76 0.87 -0.18
N ILE A 388 17.44 0.19 0.74
CA ILE A 388 17.92 -1.18 0.55
C ILE A 388 16.76 -2.09 0.97
N ALA A 389 15.93 -2.48 0.02
CA ALA A 389 14.62 -3.10 0.29
C ALA A 389 14.72 -4.41 1.08
N ALA A 390 15.65 -5.31 0.73
CA ALA A 390 15.82 -6.60 1.41
C ALA A 390 16.07 -6.49 2.93
N SER A 391 16.68 -5.40 3.39
CA SER A 391 16.95 -5.13 4.81
C SER A 391 16.10 -4.00 5.39
N ASN A 392 15.28 -3.35 4.56
CA ASN A 392 14.49 -2.15 4.90
C ASN A 392 15.32 -1.05 5.57
N VAL A 393 16.55 -0.85 5.07
CA VAL A 393 17.45 0.23 5.49
C VAL A 393 17.25 1.43 4.57
N TRP A 394 17.03 2.61 5.15
CA TRP A 394 16.97 3.87 4.40
C TRP A 394 18.29 4.63 4.47
N GLY A 395 18.75 5.09 3.31
CA GLY A 395 19.85 6.03 3.21
C GLY A 395 19.38 7.43 3.53
N ARG A 396 19.32 7.80 4.82
CA ARG A 396 18.94 9.15 5.27
C ARG A 396 19.82 10.24 4.63
N CYS A 397 21.15 10.11 4.73
CA CYS A 397 22.08 11.11 4.22
C CYS A 397 22.09 11.12 2.69
N GLY A 398 21.83 12.29 2.10
CA GLY A 398 21.74 12.48 0.66
C GLY A 398 20.38 12.12 0.07
N SER A 399 19.42 11.71 0.91
CA SER A 399 18.03 11.55 0.49
C SER A 399 17.42 12.90 0.10
N ILE A 400 16.26 12.86 -0.57
CA ILE A 400 15.46 14.07 -0.81
C ILE A 400 15.01 14.78 0.48
N TYR A 401 15.15 14.13 1.63
CA TYR A 401 14.79 14.68 2.94
C TYR A 401 15.99 15.18 3.75
N ASP A 402 17.22 14.88 3.36
CA ASP A 402 18.46 15.34 4.03
C ASP A 402 19.59 15.40 2.99
N THR A 403 19.44 16.33 2.05
CA THR A 403 20.30 16.53 0.88
C THR A 403 21.72 16.97 1.24
N ASN A 404 21.89 17.58 2.41
CA ASN A 404 23.16 18.10 2.92
C ASN A 404 23.79 17.22 4.02
N CYS A 405 23.14 16.12 4.42
CA CYS A 405 23.62 15.16 5.41
C CYS A 405 23.90 15.74 6.80
N ASP A 406 23.12 16.74 7.21
CA ASP A 406 23.24 17.33 8.54
C ASP A 406 22.35 16.62 9.59
N GLY A 407 21.54 15.65 9.17
CA GLY A 407 20.64 14.90 10.02
C GLY A 407 19.36 15.67 10.37
N PHE A 408 19.08 16.78 9.69
CA PHE A 408 17.84 17.55 9.81
C PHE A 408 17.03 17.47 8.52
N ALA A 409 15.71 17.43 8.68
CA ALA A 409 14.80 17.38 7.53
C ALA A 409 14.92 18.66 6.68
N ASN A 410 15.16 18.50 5.38
CA ASN A 410 15.00 19.56 4.38
C ASN A 410 13.56 19.61 3.87
N SER A 411 13.21 20.69 3.18
CA SER A 411 11.97 20.76 2.40
C SER A 411 12.01 19.74 1.26
N THR A 412 10.94 18.95 1.11
CA THR A 412 10.82 18.02 -0.01
C THR A 412 10.76 18.76 -1.36
N PRO A 413 11.38 18.23 -2.42
CA PRO A 413 11.22 18.75 -3.78
C PRO A 413 9.93 18.26 -4.47
N ASN A 414 9.17 17.36 -3.86
CA ASN A 414 7.99 16.75 -4.48
C ASN A 414 6.84 17.75 -4.68
N GLY A 415 6.27 17.75 -5.88
CA GLY A 415 4.97 18.33 -6.20
C GLY A 415 3.85 17.28 -6.32
N SER A 416 2.72 17.67 -6.92
CA SER A 416 1.47 16.86 -6.95
C SER A 416 1.55 15.52 -7.67
N TYR A 417 2.61 15.24 -8.43
CA TYR A 417 2.77 14.04 -9.25
C TYR A 417 4.03 13.21 -8.92
N ASP A 418 5.00 13.81 -8.22
CA ASP A 418 6.25 13.13 -7.88
C ASP A 418 6.00 11.96 -6.93
N GLN A 419 6.69 10.84 -7.18
CA GLN A 419 6.63 9.63 -6.35
C GLN A 419 5.24 8.99 -6.20
N ARG A 420 4.23 9.41 -6.98
CA ARG A 420 2.91 8.76 -7.01
C ARG A 420 2.84 7.66 -8.05
N LEU A 421 1.90 6.74 -7.85
CA LEU A 421 1.47 5.84 -8.90
C LEU A 421 0.76 6.65 -9.99
N THR A 422 1.48 6.92 -11.07
CA THR A 422 0.93 7.54 -12.27
C THR A 422 0.72 6.50 -13.37
N VAL A 423 -0.40 6.62 -14.08
CA VAL A 423 -0.73 5.74 -15.22
C VAL A 423 -1.38 6.57 -16.32
N ARG A 424 -0.95 6.37 -17.58
CA ARG A 424 -1.59 7.01 -18.73
C ARG A 424 -2.95 6.38 -19.02
N GLU A 425 -3.94 7.20 -19.37
CA GLU A 425 -5.30 6.72 -19.72
C GLU A 425 -5.26 5.61 -20.78
N SER A 426 -4.39 5.74 -21.77
CA SER A 426 -4.21 4.77 -22.85
C SER A 426 -3.72 3.42 -22.38
N GLN A 427 -3.12 3.29 -21.19
CA GLN A 427 -2.64 2.02 -20.65
C GLN A 427 -3.73 1.22 -19.92
N PHE A 428 -4.75 1.87 -19.37
CA PHE A 428 -5.79 1.20 -18.57
C PHE A 428 -7.22 1.36 -19.11
N SER A 429 -7.38 2.02 -20.26
CA SER A 429 -8.67 2.26 -20.87
C SER A 429 -8.60 2.35 -22.40
N GLY A 430 -9.76 2.29 -23.05
CA GLY A 430 -9.88 2.41 -24.51
C GLY A 430 -9.81 1.07 -25.26
N ALA A 431 -10.10 1.13 -26.56
CA ALA A 431 -10.23 -0.07 -27.40
C ALA A 431 -8.91 -0.84 -27.61
N ALA A 432 -7.76 -0.17 -27.45
CA ALA A 432 -6.44 -0.78 -27.60
C ALA A 432 -6.16 -1.90 -26.58
N HIS A 433 -6.89 -1.92 -25.46
CA HIS A 433 -6.76 -2.92 -24.41
C HIS A 433 -8.06 -3.70 -24.19
N ALA A 434 -8.87 -3.86 -25.24
CA ALA A 434 -10.05 -4.71 -25.18
C ALA A 434 -9.67 -6.13 -24.74
N GLY A 435 -10.39 -6.66 -23.75
CA GLY A 435 -10.13 -7.97 -23.17
C GLY A 435 -9.04 -8.00 -22.09
N ALA A 436 -8.36 -6.87 -21.81
CA ALA A 436 -7.43 -6.80 -20.70
C ALA A 436 -8.16 -6.77 -19.35
N THR A 437 -7.49 -7.29 -18.31
CA THR A 437 -7.93 -7.15 -16.91
C THR A 437 -6.83 -6.50 -16.09
N TYR A 438 -7.17 -5.87 -14.96
CA TYR A 438 -6.22 -5.08 -14.18
C TYR A 438 -6.11 -5.58 -12.75
N ARG A 439 -4.92 -5.40 -12.19
CA ARG A 439 -4.62 -5.69 -10.79
C ARG A 439 -3.96 -4.50 -10.14
N PHE A 440 -4.36 -4.23 -8.91
CA PHE A 440 -3.66 -3.34 -8.02
C PHE A 440 -2.95 -4.16 -6.95
N GLU A 441 -1.78 -3.71 -6.55
CA GLU A 441 -0.96 -4.31 -5.50
C GLU A 441 -0.55 -3.25 -4.50
N SER A 442 -0.61 -3.58 -3.23
CA SER A 442 -0.08 -2.77 -2.14
C SER A 442 0.86 -3.63 -1.30
N TRP A 443 1.99 -3.06 -0.87
CA TRP A 443 3.01 -3.78 -0.13
C TRP A 443 3.64 -2.92 0.96
N TYR A 444 3.50 -3.37 2.20
CA TYR A 444 4.25 -2.83 3.33
C TYR A 444 5.57 -3.55 3.49
N LEU A 445 6.63 -2.79 3.75
CA LEU A 445 7.95 -3.34 4.06
C LEU A 445 8.38 -2.90 5.45
N ALA A 446 8.70 -3.85 6.31
CA ALA A 446 9.24 -3.59 7.64
C ALA A 446 10.57 -4.32 7.83
N ARG A 447 11.50 -3.69 8.57
CA ARG A 447 12.80 -4.30 8.88
C ARG A 447 12.59 -5.62 9.63
N GLN A 448 13.29 -6.66 9.16
CA GLN A 448 13.22 -8.04 9.67
C GLN A 448 11.86 -8.74 9.55
N ASP A 449 10.95 -8.22 8.72
CA ASP A 449 9.74 -8.94 8.33
C ASP A 449 10.15 -10.28 7.70
N ILE A 450 9.73 -11.39 8.31
CA ILE A 450 10.23 -12.72 7.93
C ILE A 450 9.60 -13.25 6.64
N ASN A 451 8.54 -12.62 6.16
CA ASN A 451 7.84 -13.02 4.96
C ASN A 451 7.33 -11.80 4.19
N ILE A 452 8.00 -11.43 3.11
CA ILE A 452 7.51 -10.29 2.31
C ILE A 452 6.17 -10.57 1.61
N LEU A 453 5.78 -11.84 1.44
CA LEU A 453 4.64 -12.23 0.60
C LEU A 453 3.29 -12.10 1.31
N ASN A 454 3.24 -11.99 2.64
CA ASN A 454 2.01 -11.76 3.40
C ASN A 454 1.83 -10.28 3.78
N SER A 455 2.88 -9.47 3.78
CA SER A 455 2.81 -8.01 3.91
C SER A 455 2.47 -7.28 2.60
N MET A 456 2.34 -8.04 1.51
CA MET A 456 1.78 -7.61 0.23
C MET A 456 0.49 -8.33 -0.11
N ALA A 457 -0.39 -7.65 -0.85
CA ALA A 457 -1.57 -8.26 -1.44
C ALA A 457 -1.93 -7.63 -2.78
N SER A 458 -2.68 -8.38 -3.57
CA SER A 458 -3.20 -7.94 -4.86
C SER A 458 -4.71 -8.16 -4.96
N ALA A 459 -5.39 -7.24 -5.66
CA ALA A 459 -6.83 -7.26 -5.88
C ALA A 459 -7.15 -6.82 -7.32
N SER A 460 -8.32 -7.22 -7.81
CA SER A 460 -8.79 -6.81 -9.14
C SER A 460 -9.06 -5.31 -9.17
N ALA A 461 -8.84 -4.68 -10.32
CA ALA A 461 -9.22 -3.31 -10.57
C ALA A 461 -10.02 -3.22 -11.89
N SER A 462 -10.99 -2.33 -11.91
CA SER A 462 -11.76 -2.00 -13.11
C SER A 462 -12.04 -0.51 -13.14
N PHE A 463 -12.02 0.07 -14.34
CA PHE A 463 -12.07 1.53 -14.51
C PHE A 463 -13.30 1.93 -15.30
N SER A 464 -13.99 2.95 -14.81
CA SER A 464 -15.09 3.60 -15.53
C SER A 464 -14.93 5.11 -15.42
N ARG A 465 -15.47 5.85 -16.38
CA ARG A 465 -15.50 7.32 -16.36
C ARG A 465 -16.94 7.79 -16.59
N PRO A 466 -17.80 7.72 -15.56
CA PRO A 466 -19.21 8.09 -15.71
C PRO A 466 -19.41 9.60 -15.97
N SER A 467 -18.43 10.41 -15.59
CA SER A 467 -18.45 11.86 -15.68
C SER A 467 -17.07 12.42 -16.08
N THR A 468 -16.57 13.45 -15.40
CA THR A 468 -15.26 14.08 -15.61
C THR A 468 -14.12 13.37 -14.88
N VAL A 469 -14.42 12.44 -13.96
CA VAL A 469 -13.42 11.71 -13.16
C VAL A 469 -13.40 10.22 -13.46
N TRP A 470 -12.22 9.61 -13.30
CA TRP A 470 -12.08 8.16 -13.31
C TRP A 470 -12.54 7.57 -11.98
N VAL A 471 -13.36 6.53 -12.03
CA VAL A 471 -13.77 5.74 -10.88
C VAL A 471 -13.09 4.38 -10.95
N VAL A 472 -12.48 3.99 -9.83
CA VAL A 472 -11.97 2.65 -9.65
C VAL A 472 -13.02 1.81 -8.95
N ASN A 473 -13.48 0.76 -9.63
CA ASN A 473 -14.42 -0.20 -9.09
C ASN A 473 -13.70 -1.47 -8.65
N ASN A 474 -14.34 -2.23 -7.76
CA ASN A 474 -13.89 -3.56 -7.33
C ASN A 474 -12.54 -3.56 -6.59
N THR A 475 -12.16 -2.48 -5.90
CA THR A 475 -10.83 -2.23 -5.31
C THR A 475 -10.33 -3.27 -4.30
N ASN A 476 -11.19 -4.17 -3.82
CA ASN A 476 -10.83 -5.29 -2.94
C ASN A 476 -11.42 -6.64 -3.41
N ASN A 477 -11.92 -6.70 -4.66
CA ASN A 477 -12.47 -7.92 -5.23
C ASN A 477 -11.33 -8.88 -5.60
N GLN A 478 -11.53 -10.17 -5.33
CA GLN A 478 -10.51 -11.21 -5.51
C GLN A 478 -9.18 -10.82 -4.83
N TYR A 479 -9.29 -10.18 -3.67
CA TYR A 479 -8.18 -9.93 -2.76
C TYR A 479 -7.50 -11.25 -2.41
N ARG A 480 -6.17 -11.26 -2.44
CA ARG A 480 -5.35 -12.37 -1.97
C ARG A 480 -3.96 -11.85 -1.62
N LEU A 481 -3.36 -12.40 -0.56
CA LEU A 481 -1.97 -12.12 -0.22
C LEU A 481 -1.03 -12.54 -1.37
N GLY A 482 0.14 -11.92 -1.39
CA GLY A 482 1.16 -12.16 -2.40
C GLY A 482 1.03 -11.27 -3.65
N PRO A 483 2.08 -11.29 -4.49
CA PRO A 483 2.26 -10.32 -5.56
C PRO A 483 1.30 -10.59 -6.73
N ALA A 484 1.08 -9.57 -7.55
CA ALA A 484 0.21 -9.67 -8.73
C ALA A 484 0.68 -10.78 -9.69
N ILE A 485 1.99 -10.96 -9.88
CA ILE A 485 2.54 -12.00 -10.77
C ILE A 485 2.04 -13.42 -10.42
N ASP A 486 1.67 -13.68 -9.17
CA ASP A 486 1.12 -14.97 -8.72
C ASP A 486 -0.35 -15.16 -9.09
N ARG A 487 -1.04 -14.09 -9.48
CA ARG A 487 -2.37 -14.17 -10.11
C ARG A 487 -2.26 -14.38 -11.61
N TRP A 488 -1.11 -14.08 -12.20
CA TRP A 488 -0.84 -14.33 -13.62
C TRP A 488 -0.40 -15.78 -13.85
N VAL A 489 0.53 -16.29 -13.04
CA VAL A 489 0.93 -17.70 -12.99
C VAL A 489 0.95 -18.15 -11.53
N ASP A 490 0.05 -19.06 -11.15
CA ASP A 490 0.02 -19.57 -9.77
C ASP A 490 1.29 -20.39 -9.49
N PRO A 491 2.13 -20.05 -8.50
CA PRO A 491 3.38 -20.77 -8.25
C PRO A 491 3.16 -22.22 -7.77
N THR A 492 1.99 -22.54 -7.21
CA THR A 492 1.63 -23.88 -6.74
C THR A 492 0.90 -24.71 -7.79
N ALA A 493 0.31 -24.05 -8.79
CA ALA A 493 -0.45 -24.68 -9.86
C ALA A 493 -0.33 -23.85 -11.17
N PRO A 494 0.86 -23.75 -11.79
CA PRO A 494 1.14 -22.78 -12.85
C PRO A 494 0.32 -23.00 -14.13
N GLY A 495 -0.26 -24.19 -14.32
CA GLY A 495 -0.95 -24.59 -15.54
C GLY A 495 0.01 -25.18 -16.58
N ALA A 496 -0.54 -25.72 -17.67
CA ALA A 496 0.26 -26.27 -18.75
C ALA A 496 1.10 -25.18 -19.42
N ASN A 497 2.35 -25.51 -19.79
CA ASN A 497 3.28 -24.61 -20.48
C ASN A 497 3.54 -23.28 -19.73
N ALA A 498 3.44 -23.31 -18.40
CA ALA A 498 3.72 -22.18 -17.53
C ALA A 498 4.56 -22.62 -16.33
N SER A 499 5.30 -21.67 -15.76
CA SER A 499 6.13 -21.90 -14.58
C SER A 499 6.37 -20.59 -13.86
N SER A 500 6.50 -20.63 -12.53
CA SER A 500 6.89 -19.49 -11.72
C SER A 500 7.88 -19.92 -10.64
N VAL A 501 9.00 -19.22 -10.56
CA VAL A 501 10.11 -19.52 -9.65
C VAL A 501 10.48 -18.26 -8.89
N MET A 502 10.60 -18.38 -7.57
CA MET A 502 11.16 -17.34 -6.71
C MET A 502 12.60 -17.69 -6.37
N LEU A 503 13.49 -16.72 -6.53
CA LEU A 503 14.88 -16.78 -6.09
C LEU A 503 15.00 -15.89 -4.88
N THR A 504 15.62 -16.39 -3.82
CA THR A 504 15.90 -15.63 -2.59
C THR A 504 17.38 -15.72 -2.29
N THR A 505 17.98 -14.56 -2.03
CA THR A 505 19.39 -14.39 -1.68
C THR A 505 19.50 -13.51 -0.44
N ALA A 506 20.70 -13.31 0.08
CA ALA A 506 20.93 -12.33 1.14
C ALA A 506 20.69 -10.88 0.69
N GLU A 507 20.73 -10.61 -0.62
CA GLU A 507 20.51 -9.29 -1.22
C GLU A 507 19.03 -9.05 -1.58
N GLY A 508 18.14 -10.01 -1.30
CA GLY A 508 16.71 -9.96 -1.58
C GLY A 508 16.24 -11.04 -2.55
N SER A 509 15.02 -10.85 -3.05
CA SER A 509 14.23 -11.81 -3.79
C SER A 509 13.74 -11.28 -5.14
N VAL A 510 13.66 -12.22 -6.09
CA VAL A 510 13.19 -12.00 -7.46
C VAL A 510 12.27 -13.13 -7.86
N LYS A 511 11.22 -12.83 -8.61
CA LYS A 511 10.31 -13.82 -9.17
C LYS A 511 10.36 -13.81 -10.68
N VAL A 512 10.55 -14.99 -11.27
CA VAL A 512 10.50 -15.21 -12.72
C VAL A 512 9.31 -16.10 -13.01
N ALA A 513 8.30 -15.57 -13.70
CA ALA A 513 7.16 -16.32 -14.18
C ALA A 513 7.11 -16.30 -15.71
N MET A 514 6.53 -17.33 -16.32
CA MET A 514 6.39 -17.40 -17.77
C MET A 514 5.17 -18.20 -18.21
N LYS A 515 4.70 -17.91 -19.43
CA LYS A 515 3.73 -18.69 -20.21
C LYS A 515 4.22 -18.91 -21.64
N ALA A 516 4.00 -20.11 -22.17
CA ALA A 516 4.22 -20.44 -23.57
C ALA A 516 2.90 -20.86 -24.22
N ILE A 517 2.50 -20.15 -25.28
CA ILE A 517 1.21 -20.31 -25.97
C ILE A 517 1.48 -20.88 -27.35
N SER A 518 0.86 -22.01 -27.69
CA SER A 518 0.91 -22.56 -29.05
C SER A 518 0.12 -21.66 -29.99
N LEU A 519 0.75 -21.23 -31.08
CA LEU A 519 0.11 -20.46 -32.15
C LEU A 519 -0.39 -21.35 -33.31
N GLY A 520 -0.23 -22.67 -33.18
CA GLY A 520 -0.40 -23.61 -34.29
C GLY A 520 0.84 -23.66 -35.20
N GLY A 521 0.86 -24.61 -36.14
CA GLY A 521 1.96 -24.73 -37.12
C GLY A 521 3.36 -24.97 -36.52
N GLY A 522 3.45 -25.42 -35.26
CA GLY A 522 4.73 -25.60 -34.55
C GLY A 522 5.32 -24.31 -33.97
N LEU A 523 4.61 -23.18 -34.05
CA LEU A 523 5.04 -21.90 -33.47
C LEU A 523 4.53 -21.73 -32.04
N TRP A 524 5.36 -21.10 -31.21
CA TRP A 524 5.11 -20.86 -29.79
C TRP A 524 5.45 -19.43 -29.41
N ARG A 525 4.51 -18.74 -28.77
CA ARG A 525 4.70 -17.42 -28.17
C ARG A 525 5.10 -17.57 -26.71
N TYR A 526 6.27 -17.05 -26.35
CA TYR A 526 6.74 -17.00 -24.96
C TYR A 526 6.51 -15.61 -24.39
N HIS A 527 6.02 -15.57 -23.15
CA HIS A 527 6.00 -14.39 -22.31
C HIS A 527 6.72 -14.73 -21.01
N TYR A 528 7.82 -14.05 -20.73
CA TYR A 528 8.47 -14.03 -19.42
C TYR A 528 8.14 -12.71 -18.74
N ALA A 529 7.82 -12.79 -17.45
CA ALA A 529 7.73 -11.64 -16.55
C ALA A 529 8.75 -11.85 -15.42
N VAL A 530 9.63 -10.88 -15.25
CA VAL A 530 10.65 -10.88 -14.21
C VAL A 530 10.31 -9.74 -13.26
N MET A 531 9.88 -10.08 -12.05
CA MET A 531 9.56 -9.14 -10.98
C MET A 531 10.68 -9.14 -9.95
N ASN A 532 11.44 -8.06 -9.89
CA ASN A 532 12.34 -7.83 -8.77
C ASN A 532 11.49 -7.35 -7.58
N LEU A 533 11.39 -8.16 -6.52
CA LEU A 533 10.61 -7.81 -5.33
C LEU A 533 11.42 -6.82 -4.49
N ASP A 534 12.47 -7.28 -3.84
CA ASP A 534 13.33 -6.52 -2.92
C ASP A 534 14.83 -6.71 -3.19
N PHE A 535 15.21 -7.38 -4.28
CA PHE A 535 16.62 -7.57 -4.62
C PHE A 535 17.29 -6.25 -4.99
N ALA A 536 18.40 -5.94 -4.32
CA ALA A 536 19.27 -4.83 -4.70
C ALA A 536 20.71 -5.08 -4.26
N ARG A 537 21.67 -4.90 -5.18
CA ARG A 537 23.09 -4.82 -4.83
C ARG A 537 23.45 -3.37 -4.52
N ALA A 538 23.41 -3.06 -3.22
CA ALA A 538 23.64 -1.73 -2.70
C ALA A 538 25.14 -1.38 -2.58
N GLN A 539 25.46 -0.13 -2.84
CA GLN A 539 26.72 0.49 -2.44
C GLN A 539 26.37 1.66 -1.52
N THR A 540 27.01 1.70 -0.35
CA THR A 540 26.71 2.67 0.69
C THR A 540 27.96 3.41 1.16
N GLU A 541 27.73 4.51 1.86
CA GLU A 541 28.75 5.30 2.55
C GLU A 541 28.23 5.65 3.95
N GLY A 542 29.10 5.64 4.95
CA GLY A 542 28.73 5.92 6.35
C GLY A 542 28.00 4.76 7.03
N ALA A 543 27.27 5.07 8.09
CA ALA A 543 26.52 4.12 8.91
C ALA A 543 25.22 4.77 9.41
N GLU A 544 24.25 3.95 9.80
CA GLU A 544 23.02 4.44 10.42
C GLU A 544 23.33 5.23 11.71
N PRO A 545 22.57 6.30 12.03
CA PRO A 545 21.37 6.74 11.34
C PRO A 545 21.58 7.57 10.06
N ASN A 546 22.82 8.02 9.78
CA ASN A 546 23.14 8.88 8.64
C ASN A 546 23.78 8.09 7.49
N LEU A 547 23.30 6.89 7.22
CA LEU A 547 23.74 6.07 6.10
C LEU A 547 23.41 6.79 4.79
N ARG A 548 24.32 6.75 3.81
CA ARG A 548 24.06 7.16 2.44
C ARG A 548 23.98 5.93 1.53
N VAL A 549 22.94 5.87 0.70
CA VAL A 549 22.83 4.90 -0.39
C VAL A 549 23.33 5.57 -1.67
N LEU A 550 24.48 5.12 -2.17
CA LEU A 550 25.07 5.63 -3.42
C LEU A 550 24.40 5.02 -4.66
N ARG A 551 23.96 3.75 -4.53
CA ARG A 551 23.17 3.00 -5.52
C ARG A 551 22.59 1.73 -4.89
N ASN A 552 21.52 1.20 -5.47
CA ASN A 552 20.85 -0.05 -5.06
C ASN A 552 20.34 -0.82 -6.30
N LEU A 553 21.23 -1.13 -7.23
CA LEU A 553 20.87 -1.65 -8.55
C LEU A 553 20.40 -3.11 -8.52
N GLY A 554 19.40 -3.43 -9.34
CA GLY A 554 18.96 -4.80 -9.61
C GLY A 554 19.67 -5.42 -10.82
N PHE A 555 18.96 -5.61 -11.94
CA PHE A 555 19.45 -6.35 -13.10
C PHE A 555 19.48 -5.50 -14.37
N ASP A 556 20.46 -5.71 -15.25
CA ASP A 556 20.59 -5.03 -16.55
C ASP A 556 20.57 -6.01 -17.74
N ASN A 557 20.34 -7.30 -17.46
CA ASN A 557 20.26 -8.32 -18.49
C ASN A 557 19.26 -9.42 -18.12
N PHE A 558 18.58 -9.96 -19.13
CA PHE A 558 17.82 -11.19 -19.05
C PHE A 558 18.16 -12.10 -20.23
N THR A 559 18.52 -13.35 -19.95
CA THR A 559 18.97 -14.31 -20.97
C THR A 559 18.18 -15.60 -20.92
N VAL A 560 17.64 -16.00 -22.08
CA VAL A 560 16.90 -17.24 -22.32
C VAL A 560 17.71 -18.14 -23.27
N PRO A 561 17.93 -19.43 -22.95
CA PRO A 561 18.51 -20.36 -23.90
C PRO A 561 17.52 -20.67 -25.03
N VAL A 562 17.95 -20.50 -26.28
CA VAL A 562 17.12 -20.75 -27.47
C VAL A 562 17.74 -21.77 -28.44
N GLY A 563 18.98 -22.23 -28.19
CA GLY A 563 19.63 -23.25 -29.02
C GLY A 563 19.74 -22.81 -30.49
N ALA A 564 19.39 -23.70 -31.43
CA ALA A 564 19.32 -23.38 -32.85
C ALA A 564 17.91 -22.99 -33.33
N SER A 565 17.02 -22.59 -32.41
CA SER A 565 15.64 -22.22 -32.76
C SER A 565 15.59 -20.98 -33.66
N THR A 566 14.57 -20.91 -34.51
CA THR A 566 14.24 -19.66 -35.21
C THR A 566 13.40 -18.79 -34.28
N VAL A 567 13.91 -17.60 -33.95
CA VAL A 567 13.26 -16.66 -33.03
C VAL A 567 12.86 -15.39 -33.78
N THR A 568 11.65 -14.93 -33.54
CA THR A 568 11.02 -13.75 -34.18
C THR A 568 10.15 -12.99 -33.16
N ASP A 569 9.53 -11.88 -33.59
CA ASP A 569 8.57 -11.09 -32.80
C ASP A 569 9.07 -10.71 -31.40
N LEU A 570 10.29 -10.21 -31.33
CA LEU A 570 10.93 -9.77 -30.08
C LEU A 570 10.19 -8.55 -29.54
N VAL A 571 9.66 -8.65 -28.32
CA VAL A 571 8.96 -7.55 -27.62
C VAL A 571 9.50 -7.45 -26.21
N PHE A 572 9.90 -6.24 -25.84
CA PHE A 572 10.22 -5.84 -24.47
C PHE A 572 9.11 -4.91 -23.94
N SER A 573 8.94 -4.86 -22.63
CA SER A 573 8.08 -3.89 -21.96
C SER A 573 8.57 -3.73 -20.53
N ASP A 574 8.92 -2.51 -20.17
CA ASP A 574 9.17 -2.08 -18.81
C ASP A 574 7.98 -1.32 -18.20
N GLY A 575 6.85 -1.27 -18.91
CA GLY A 575 5.60 -0.68 -18.45
C GLY A 575 5.46 0.81 -18.71
N ASP A 576 6.43 1.45 -19.35
CA ASP A 576 6.28 2.82 -19.86
C ASP A 576 5.95 2.84 -21.37
N LEU A 577 6.01 4.02 -22.00
CA LEU A 577 5.78 4.21 -23.44
C LEU A 577 7.00 4.77 -24.17
N ASP A 578 8.15 4.82 -23.51
CA ASP A 578 9.39 5.39 -24.01
C ASP A 578 10.31 4.31 -24.59
N GLY A 579 10.06 3.93 -25.85
CA GLY A 579 10.89 2.94 -26.53
C GLY A 579 12.37 3.34 -26.73
N SER A 580 12.79 4.54 -26.34
CA SER A 580 14.20 4.94 -26.40
C SER A 580 15.06 4.38 -25.27
N ASN A 581 14.43 3.94 -24.17
CA ASN A 581 15.12 3.34 -23.02
C ASN A 581 15.01 1.79 -23.00
N ASP A 582 14.30 1.21 -23.97
CA ASP A 582 13.99 -0.22 -24.05
C ASP A 582 15.24 -1.11 -24.06
N TRP A 583 15.13 -2.29 -23.44
CA TRP A 583 16.21 -3.28 -23.50
C TRP A 583 16.30 -3.90 -24.89
N VAL A 584 17.52 -3.93 -25.42
CA VAL A 584 17.78 -4.43 -26.78
C VAL A 584 18.00 -5.93 -26.74
N ALA A 585 17.25 -6.65 -27.57
CA ALA A 585 17.38 -8.08 -27.76
C ALA A 585 18.49 -8.42 -28.75
N ASN A 586 19.32 -9.41 -28.43
CA ASN A 586 20.30 -9.99 -29.33
C ASN A 586 20.31 -11.52 -29.21
N ILE A 587 20.49 -12.21 -30.34
CA ILE A 587 20.63 -13.67 -30.37
C ILE A 587 22.06 -14.00 -30.76
N ARG A 588 22.79 -14.60 -29.82
CA ARG A 588 24.16 -15.03 -30.05
C ARG A 588 24.43 -16.30 -29.27
N ASP A 589 25.20 -17.20 -29.89
CA ASP A 589 25.66 -18.41 -29.23
C ASP A 589 24.53 -19.28 -28.62
N GLY A 590 23.37 -19.31 -29.27
CA GLY A 590 22.19 -20.08 -28.83
C GLY A 590 21.49 -19.49 -27.60
N ARG A 591 21.73 -18.21 -27.33
CA ARG A 591 21.10 -17.45 -26.26
C ARG A 591 20.41 -16.22 -26.84
N LEU A 592 19.19 -15.99 -26.41
CA LEU A 592 18.48 -14.74 -26.61
C LEU A 592 18.66 -13.89 -25.35
N THR A 593 19.22 -12.72 -25.51
CA THR A 593 19.62 -11.85 -24.40
C THR A 593 19.07 -10.46 -24.63
N TRP A 594 18.27 -9.96 -23.68
CA TRP A 594 17.90 -8.55 -23.59
C TRP A 594 18.87 -7.84 -22.66
N THR A 595 19.38 -6.68 -23.10
CA THR A 595 20.35 -5.89 -22.33
C THR A 595 19.89 -4.44 -22.24
N ALA A 596 19.96 -3.86 -21.05
CA ALA A 596 19.74 -2.43 -20.86
C ALA A 596 20.79 -1.62 -21.63
N ALA A 597 20.37 -0.64 -22.44
CA ALA A 597 21.30 0.24 -23.14
C ALA A 597 22.10 1.14 -22.19
N THR A 598 21.47 1.50 -21.06
CA THR A 598 22.09 2.24 -19.96
C THR A 598 21.66 1.63 -18.63
N ARG A 599 22.45 1.83 -17.58
CA ARG A 599 22.07 1.44 -16.21
C ARG A 599 20.91 2.27 -15.64
N GLY A 600 20.48 3.32 -16.34
CA GLY A 600 19.31 4.12 -15.96
C GLY A 600 18.00 3.32 -16.01
N ASN A 601 17.93 2.28 -16.85
CA ASN A 601 16.77 1.39 -16.95
C ASN A 601 17.06 -0.02 -16.41
N ALA A 602 17.74 -0.12 -15.27
CA ALA A 602 17.92 -1.41 -14.59
C ALA A 602 16.59 -1.88 -13.96
N LEU A 603 16.35 -3.19 -13.94
CA LEU A 603 15.24 -3.83 -13.24
C LEU A 603 15.48 -3.77 -11.72
N ASN A 604 15.21 -2.61 -11.13
CA ASN A 604 15.37 -2.32 -9.71
C ASN A 604 14.19 -2.85 -8.88
N TRP A 605 14.29 -2.81 -7.55
CA TRP A 605 13.29 -3.43 -6.68
C TRP A 605 11.89 -2.83 -6.81
N GLY A 606 10.88 -3.68 -6.59
CA GLY A 606 9.46 -3.42 -6.80
C GLY A 606 9.07 -3.18 -8.27
N THR A 607 9.93 -3.52 -9.23
CA THR A 607 9.66 -3.39 -10.67
C THR A 607 9.58 -4.75 -11.36
N MET A 608 8.81 -4.81 -12.45
CA MET A 608 8.62 -5.98 -13.28
C MET A 608 8.74 -5.62 -14.75
N PHE A 609 9.61 -6.34 -15.47
CA PHE A 609 9.74 -6.25 -16.92
C PHE A 609 9.20 -7.50 -17.60
N ARG A 610 8.71 -7.34 -18.83
CA ARG A 610 8.26 -8.41 -19.68
C ARG A 610 9.18 -8.58 -20.88
N PHE A 611 9.50 -9.84 -21.19
CA PHE A 611 10.27 -10.26 -22.35
C PHE A 611 9.45 -11.26 -23.14
N SER A 612 9.21 -11.01 -24.42
CA SER A 612 8.38 -11.88 -25.26
C SER A 612 8.99 -12.11 -26.63
N PHE A 613 8.75 -13.29 -27.18
CA PHE A 613 9.24 -13.69 -28.50
C PHE A 613 8.45 -14.87 -29.03
N THR A 614 8.50 -15.08 -30.34
CA THR A 614 7.95 -16.25 -31.03
C THR A 614 9.08 -17.17 -31.45
N THR A 615 8.91 -18.48 -31.28
CA THR A 615 9.89 -19.49 -31.71
C THR A 615 9.21 -20.71 -32.32
N ASN A 616 9.96 -21.49 -33.11
CA ASN A 616 9.52 -22.76 -33.67
C ASN A 616 9.79 -23.98 -32.77
N GLN A 617 10.00 -23.77 -31.47
CA GLN A 617 10.27 -24.84 -30.50
C GLN A 617 9.30 -24.79 -29.32
N ALA A 618 8.81 -25.96 -28.95
CA ALA A 618 7.93 -26.15 -27.81
C ALA A 618 8.68 -25.95 -26.47
N PRO A 619 7.97 -25.64 -25.37
CA PRO A 619 8.58 -25.46 -24.06
C PRO A 619 9.13 -26.76 -23.48
N SER A 620 10.33 -26.64 -22.90
CA SER A 620 11.01 -27.68 -22.12
C SER A 620 11.61 -27.08 -20.86
N SER A 621 11.81 -27.90 -19.82
CA SER A 621 12.44 -27.44 -18.58
C SER A 621 13.87 -26.95 -18.83
N SER A 622 14.20 -25.77 -18.30
CA SER A 622 15.49 -25.13 -18.50
C SER A 622 15.79 -24.15 -17.36
N ALA A 623 16.78 -23.29 -17.59
CA ALA A 623 17.10 -22.17 -16.72
C ALA A 623 17.30 -20.89 -17.52
N VAL A 624 16.85 -19.78 -16.96
CA VAL A 624 17.17 -18.43 -17.46
C VAL A 624 18.14 -17.75 -16.50
N THR A 625 18.84 -16.73 -16.97
CA THR A 625 19.80 -15.98 -16.15
C THR A 625 19.55 -14.49 -16.21
N MET A 626 19.80 -13.82 -15.10
CA MET A 626 19.75 -12.37 -14.97
C MET A 626 21.11 -11.87 -14.51
N HIS A 627 21.70 -10.90 -15.22
CA HIS A 627 22.95 -10.28 -14.80
C HIS A 627 22.68 -9.16 -13.81
N ILE A 628 23.46 -9.10 -12.74
CA ILE A 628 23.32 -8.06 -11.72
C ILE A 628 23.97 -6.78 -12.27
N ALA A 629 23.22 -5.69 -12.33
CA ALA A 629 23.63 -4.41 -12.94
C ALA A 629 24.76 -3.68 -12.18
N ALA A 630 25.20 -4.25 -11.08
CA ALA A 630 26.20 -3.71 -10.19
C ALA A 630 27.61 -3.88 -10.78
N ASP A 631 28.30 -2.74 -10.94
CA ASP A 631 29.72 -2.67 -11.30
C ASP A 631 30.09 -3.52 -12.53
N ASN A 632 31.36 -3.81 -12.79
CA ASN A 632 31.77 -4.64 -13.94
C ASN A 632 31.83 -6.13 -13.57
N THR A 633 31.02 -6.56 -12.60
CA THR A 633 30.95 -7.97 -12.19
C THR A 633 30.38 -8.80 -13.34
N ARG A 634 30.52 -10.12 -13.24
CA ARG A 634 29.87 -11.08 -14.17
C ARG A 634 28.84 -11.92 -13.43
N ASP A 635 28.36 -11.40 -12.31
CA ASP A 635 27.51 -12.17 -11.40
C ASP A 635 26.12 -12.29 -12.03
N VAL A 636 25.62 -13.52 -12.01
CA VAL A 636 24.31 -13.85 -12.56
C VAL A 636 23.48 -14.61 -11.55
N LEU A 637 22.21 -14.27 -11.45
CA LEU A 637 21.22 -15.12 -10.81
C LEU A 637 20.65 -16.08 -11.84
N ARG A 638 20.59 -17.37 -11.49
CA ARG A 638 20.09 -18.44 -12.35
C ARG A 638 18.76 -18.97 -11.83
N ALA A 639 17.69 -18.73 -12.58
CA ALA A 639 16.35 -19.23 -12.28
C ALA A 639 16.16 -20.60 -12.94
N ASN A 640 16.35 -21.67 -12.17
CA ASN A 640 16.13 -23.06 -12.61
C ASN A 640 14.64 -23.42 -12.49
N GLY A 641 14.17 -24.39 -13.29
CA GLY A 641 12.79 -24.88 -13.19
C GLY A 641 11.77 -23.99 -13.89
N VAL A 642 12.23 -23.04 -14.70
CA VAL A 642 11.41 -22.35 -15.69
C VAL A 642 11.41 -23.11 -17.00
N LEU A 643 10.46 -22.84 -17.90
CA LEU A 643 10.50 -23.41 -19.25
C LEU A 643 11.27 -22.48 -20.20
N ALA A 644 11.86 -23.05 -21.24
CA ALA A 644 12.48 -22.34 -22.37
C ALA A 644 12.29 -23.16 -23.67
N PRO A 645 12.55 -22.59 -24.85
CA PRO A 645 12.52 -23.33 -26.11
C PRO A 645 13.38 -24.59 -26.03
N ALA A 646 12.82 -25.73 -26.43
CA ALA A 646 13.56 -26.99 -26.48
C ALA A 646 14.83 -26.84 -27.32
N ALA A 647 15.96 -27.29 -26.78
CA ALA A 647 17.23 -27.17 -27.46
C ALA A 647 17.24 -28.06 -28.70
N LEU A 648 17.25 -27.45 -29.89
CA LEU A 648 17.69 -28.14 -31.10
C LEU A 648 19.21 -28.36 -31.01
N PRO A 649 19.71 -29.60 -31.20
CA PRO A 649 21.14 -29.83 -31.33
C PRO A 649 21.70 -28.96 -32.45
N ARG A 650 22.83 -28.28 -32.21
CA ARG A 650 23.55 -27.63 -33.33
C ARG A 650 24.02 -28.73 -34.28
N PRO A 651 23.85 -28.57 -35.60
CA PRO A 651 24.52 -29.44 -36.56
C PRO A 651 26.02 -29.42 -36.24
N ALA A 652 26.64 -30.59 -36.14
CA ALA A 652 28.09 -30.69 -35.99
C ALA A 652 28.73 -29.86 -37.11
N ALA A 653 29.69 -28.99 -36.76
CA ALA A 653 30.48 -28.30 -37.77
C ALA A 653 31.09 -29.38 -38.67
N THR A 654 30.64 -29.46 -39.91
CA THR A 654 31.28 -30.27 -40.93
C THR A 654 32.68 -29.69 -41.08
N ALA A 655 33.67 -30.38 -40.51
CA ALA A 655 35.06 -30.13 -40.80
C ALA A 655 35.27 -30.47 -42.27
N SER A 656 35.12 -29.48 -43.14
CA SER A 656 35.69 -29.52 -44.47
C SER A 656 37.21 -29.55 -44.30
N ARG A 657 37.78 -30.75 -44.45
CA ARG A 657 39.21 -30.96 -44.63
C ARG A 657 39.69 -30.35 -45.93
#